data_AF-A0A812IYC5-F1
#
_entry.id   AF-A0A812IYC5-F1
#
_cell.length_a   1.000
_cell.length_b   1.000
_cell.length_c   1.000
_cell.angle_alpha   90.00
_cell.angle_beta   90.00
_cell.angle_gamma   90.00
#
_symmetry.space_group_name_H-M   'P 1'
#
loop_
_entity.id
_entity.type
_entity.pdbx_description
1 polymer ?
#
loop_
_entity_poly.entity_id
_entity_poly.type
_entity_poly.pdbx_seq_one_letter_code
_entity_poly.pdbx_strand_id
1 'polypeptide(L)'
;MSMQLLMKQVLLCIALLRFSEGAKISSLEAAVRSAIQSSFATTPGASNVSERLSEEEIQYMLSLAREGGDGLSRIEVTRFRAKDSVTGEEYDDVFYNETSEDEGRSICQEEGDNFTPSLAVIETARRLRETEGGPLMASAISAFVDIAEYFGQEIYHMEAPVGSLDPIEVPSAEKLSQLSTDWLEELNAVLTKEQRDPCPTGPKWLLVCMKKTTCLLERAAEATPHIITPGRMATYLEVAKEVEDHYEEFAVQAFMGLPYMPDLCDGEESSLEFPGALPAPAGPTALLQLKAESEAADEQGERYGRAVSAVLHTQRASARTVQALKDHSRLHLLEASFFTHTWKKACELIGCKTNSFVDIMDASAGHTAELVEVKASWHAVKTHHVAFMQFRTAVWSAMNASSAFHENFTGFIYHPGRARGSKRVNPIYKETGDVLSTALALQRGNPKENNNGKNIKKSGWWCFSFTATATGAYGKKFPTNEATFGVIIGFKLLSGSTTSLKTLLSSKEPTVDLKTSVGLTIGYVPQLASFVGVRAGVSVGGTLALGPKKVKMSVSLGLGMSAATGAVHPSLCGGPQKIGIFSCGGSVAASFTLFCKEINFLNGDNGAALDDPCATGSKVYVQNHRRRRRWHYDMPGQSRTVEEKAEYCRERCNKVKGCKHYSYWKDGGCHLQNWDSHTEKKNNAKTGPPTCCAVGRTRWEYPQGHRRRRILDMSGQGRSSENTLEDC
;
A
#
# COMPACT_ATOMS: atom_id res chain seq x y z
N MET A 1 14.34 -9.61 28.59
CA MET A 1 12.94 -10.04 28.88
C MET A 1 11.96 -9.76 27.73
N SER A 2 12.38 -9.22 26.58
CA SER A 2 11.47 -8.79 25.49
C SER A 2 11.23 -9.81 24.36
N MET A 3 12.11 -10.80 24.15
CA MET A 3 11.91 -11.82 23.10
C MET A 3 10.88 -12.90 23.48
N GLN A 4 10.78 -13.22 24.78
CA GLN A 4 9.73 -14.12 25.29
C GLN A 4 8.33 -13.50 25.22
N LEU A 5 8.20 -12.17 25.27
CA LEU A 5 6.92 -11.50 25.12
C LEU A 5 6.45 -11.50 23.66
N LEU A 6 7.38 -11.32 22.71
CA LEU A 6 7.15 -11.47 21.28
C LEU A 6 6.71 -12.90 20.91
N MET A 7 7.40 -13.91 21.45
CA MET A 7 7.02 -15.32 21.27
C MET A 7 5.66 -15.62 21.89
N LYS A 8 5.32 -15.01 23.04
CA LYS A 8 4.00 -15.13 23.66
C LYS A 8 2.90 -14.45 22.86
N GLN A 9 3.15 -13.31 22.21
CA GLN A 9 2.15 -12.63 21.37
C GLN A 9 1.93 -13.34 20.03
N VAL A 10 2.98 -13.88 19.41
CA VAL A 10 2.85 -14.75 18.22
C VAL A 10 2.17 -16.07 18.58
N LEU A 11 2.53 -16.68 19.72
CA LEU A 11 1.82 -17.86 20.26
C LEU A 11 0.38 -17.53 20.68
N LEU A 12 0.06 -16.27 21.06
CA LEU A 12 -1.29 -15.81 21.33
C LEU A 12 -2.09 -15.65 20.04
N CYS A 13 -1.51 -15.11 18.95
CA CYS A 13 -2.13 -15.13 17.62
C CYS A 13 -2.35 -16.56 17.11
N ILE A 14 -1.40 -17.47 17.34
CA ILE A 14 -1.56 -18.90 17.03
C ILE A 14 -2.58 -19.56 17.97
N ALA A 15 -2.67 -19.16 19.23
CA ALA A 15 -3.67 -19.67 20.19
C ALA A 15 -5.08 -19.12 19.95
N LEU A 16 -5.22 -17.92 19.39
CA LEU A 16 -6.48 -17.37 18.93
C LEU A 16 -6.98 -18.12 17.68
N LEU A 17 -6.06 -18.57 16.81
CA LEU A 17 -6.36 -19.56 15.75
C LEU A 17 -6.68 -20.97 16.30
N ARG A 18 -6.39 -21.27 17.59
CA ARG A 18 -6.76 -22.55 18.24
C ARG A 18 -8.19 -22.58 18.77
N PHE A 19 -8.88 -21.45 18.92
CA PHE A 19 -10.22 -21.41 19.52
C PHE A 19 -11.36 -21.78 18.56
N SER A 20 -11.10 -21.92 17.25
CA SER A 20 -12.16 -22.11 16.26
C SER A 20 -12.52 -23.55 15.89
N GLU A 21 -11.92 -24.60 16.48
CA GLU A 21 -12.42 -25.99 16.30
C GLU A 21 -11.73 -26.99 17.28
N GLY A 22 -12.32 -27.15 18.47
CA GLY A 22 -11.65 -27.78 19.62
C GLY A 22 -11.48 -29.31 19.63
N ALA A 23 -11.89 -30.06 18.59
CA ALA A 23 -11.97 -31.53 18.70
C ALA A 23 -11.15 -32.35 17.68
N LYS A 24 -10.61 -31.77 16.60
CA LYS A 24 -9.94 -32.56 15.53
C LYS A 24 -8.41 -32.39 15.45
N ILE A 25 -7.80 -31.53 16.26
CA ILE A 25 -6.41 -31.07 16.04
C ILE A 25 -5.35 -31.65 17.01
N SER A 26 -5.72 -32.37 18.07
CA SER A 26 -4.72 -33.14 18.86
C SER A 26 -4.03 -34.21 18.00
N SER A 27 -4.75 -34.74 16.99
CA SER A 27 -4.22 -35.61 15.94
C SER A 27 -3.27 -34.88 14.98
N LEU A 28 -3.52 -33.59 14.71
CA LEU A 28 -2.72 -32.76 13.81
C LEU A 28 -1.41 -32.29 14.46
N GLU A 29 -1.39 -31.96 15.76
CA GLU A 29 -0.12 -31.66 16.46
C GLU A 29 0.80 -32.89 16.50
N ALA A 30 0.23 -34.08 16.77
CA ALA A 30 0.96 -35.34 16.71
C ALA A 30 1.40 -35.70 15.28
N ALA A 31 0.55 -35.48 14.27
CA ALA A 31 0.87 -35.71 12.86
C ALA A 31 1.88 -34.72 12.30
N VAL A 32 1.85 -33.45 12.71
CA VAL A 32 2.82 -32.42 12.33
C VAL A 32 4.17 -32.67 13.02
N ARG A 33 4.17 -33.03 14.32
CA ARG A 33 5.41 -33.38 15.03
C ARG A 33 6.04 -34.67 14.48
N SER A 34 5.22 -35.66 14.12
CA SER A 34 5.65 -36.91 13.45
C SER A 34 6.13 -36.68 12.01
N ALA A 35 5.44 -35.83 11.23
CA ALA A 35 5.84 -35.46 9.86
C ALA A 35 7.12 -34.61 9.82
N ILE A 36 7.33 -33.77 10.84
CA ILE A 36 8.59 -33.02 11.02
C ILE A 36 9.72 -34.00 11.38
N GLN A 37 9.48 -35.01 12.21
CA GLN A 37 10.50 -36.01 12.54
C GLN A 37 10.81 -36.97 11.38
N SER A 38 9.82 -37.36 10.57
CA SER A 38 10.02 -38.27 9.43
C SER A 38 10.64 -37.60 8.20
N SER A 39 10.41 -36.30 8.00
CA SER A 39 11.03 -35.52 6.91
C SER A 39 12.52 -35.20 7.11
N PHE A 40 13.08 -35.47 8.30
CA PHE A 40 14.51 -35.35 8.57
C PHE A 40 15.28 -36.67 8.51
N ALA A 41 14.63 -37.80 8.19
CA ALA A 41 15.32 -39.03 7.85
C ALA A 41 15.82 -38.95 6.40
N THR A 42 17.13 -38.93 6.21
CA THR A 42 17.81 -38.91 4.89
C THR A 42 17.36 -40.07 4.01
N THR A 43 16.78 -39.78 2.85
CA THR A 43 16.62 -40.75 1.75
C THR A 43 17.85 -40.68 0.84
N PRO A 44 18.69 -41.72 0.76
CA PRO A 44 19.82 -41.75 -0.17
C PRO A 44 19.31 -42.16 -1.56
N GLY A 45 19.58 -41.35 -2.58
CA GLY A 45 19.40 -41.72 -3.98
C GLY A 45 18.38 -40.86 -4.74
N ALA A 46 18.77 -39.64 -5.10
CA ALA A 46 18.19 -38.92 -6.23
C ALA A 46 19.32 -38.12 -6.90
N SER A 47 19.68 -38.50 -8.12
CA SER A 47 20.68 -37.82 -8.93
C SER A 47 20.09 -36.55 -9.54
N ASN A 48 20.58 -35.38 -9.10
CA ASN A 48 20.27 -34.09 -9.69
C ASN A 48 21.50 -33.60 -10.48
N VAL A 49 21.31 -33.23 -11.74
CA VAL A 49 22.27 -32.43 -12.50
C VAL A 49 21.88 -30.98 -12.28
N SER A 50 22.68 -30.21 -11.53
CA SER A 50 22.53 -28.75 -11.47
C SER A 50 23.24 -28.13 -12.68
N GLU A 51 22.55 -27.32 -13.46
CA GLU A 51 23.18 -26.48 -14.48
C GLU A 51 24.13 -25.48 -13.81
N ARG A 52 25.42 -25.57 -14.14
CA ARG A 52 26.51 -24.73 -13.63
C ARG A 52 26.61 -23.48 -14.51
N LEU A 53 26.75 -22.30 -13.91
CA LEU A 53 27.08 -21.08 -14.65
C LEU A 53 28.48 -21.21 -15.27
N SER A 54 28.60 -20.79 -16.51
CA SER A 54 29.88 -20.72 -17.22
C SER A 54 30.74 -19.57 -16.69
N GLU A 55 32.06 -19.68 -16.82
CA GLU A 55 32.99 -18.59 -16.42
C GLU A 55 32.71 -17.30 -17.22
N GLU A 56 32.18 -17.41 -18.44
CA GLU A 56 31.77 -16.28 -19.28
C GLU A 56 30.57 -15.53 -18.68
N GLU A 57 29.58 -16.24 -18.14
CA GLU A 57 28.45 -15.64 -17.42
C GLU A 57 28.90 -14.98 -16.11
N ILE A 58 29.87 -15.58 -15.41
CA ILE A 58 30.47 -15.00 -14.19
C ILE A 58 31.22 -13.70 -14.53
N GLN A 59 32.03 -13.69 -15.59
CA GLN A 59 32.78 -12.50 -16.02
C GLN A 59 31.84 -11.38 -16.52
N TYR A 60 30.78 -11.73 -17.24
CA TYR A 60 29.74 -10.78 -17.67
C TYR A 60 29.03 -10.10 -16.49
N MET A 61 28.71 -10.87 -15.45
CA MET A 61 28.06 -10.32 -14.26
C MET A 61 29.01 -9.42 -13.45
N LEU A 62 30.30 -9.75 -13.40
CA LEU A 62 31.32 -8.91 -12.77
C LEU A 62 31.60 -7.62 -13.56
N SER A 63 31.45 -7.63 -14.89
CA SER A 63 31.61 -6.41 -15.70
C SER A 63 30.45 -5.43 -15.49
N LEU A 64 29.22 -5.92 -15.35
CA LEU A 64 28.05 -5.09 -15.02
C LEU A 64 28.20 -4.34 -13.70
N ALA A 65 28.90 -4.92 -12.72
CA ALA A 65 29.20 -4.26 -11.45
C ALA A 65 30.27 -3.16 -11.57
N ARG A 66 31.12 -3.21 -12.61
CA ARG A 66 32.17 -2.20 -12.87
C ARG A 66 31.69 -1.04 -13.74
N GLU A 67 30.71 -1.27 -14.62
CA GLU A 67 30.21 -0.27 -15.59
C GLU A 67 29.09 0.64 -15.04
N GLY A 68 28.67 0.48 -13.79
CA GLY A 68 27.79 1.43 -13.07
C GLY A 68 28.48 2.76 -12.76
N GLY A 69 28.81 3.52 -13.80
CA GLY A 69 29.60 4.76 -13.78
C GLY A 69 28.85 6.04 -13.41
N ASP A 70 27.70 5.97 -12.74
CA ASP A 70 26.96 7.14 -12.25
C ASP A 70 27.05 7.33 -10.73
N GLY A 71 27.79 6.47 -10.02
CA GLY A 71 28.09 6.62 -8.60
C GLY A 71 26.90 6.45 -7.64
N LEU A 72 25.72 6.08 -8.15
CA LEU A 72 24.48 5.99 -7.36
C LEU A 72 23.96 4.55 -7.17
N SER A 73 24.61 3.55 -7.76
CA SER A 73 24.32 2.15 -7.45
C SER A 73 25.60 1.31 -7.39
N ARG A 74 25.96 0.86 -6.19
CA ARG A 74 27.09 -0.07 -5.99
C ARG A 74 26.52 -1.48 -5.89
N ILE A 75 26.68 -2.27 -6.95
CA ILE A 75 26.33 -3.70 -6.91
C ILE A 75 27.51 -4.43 -6.26
N GLU A 76 27.37 -4.90 -5.03
CA GLU A 76 28.36 -5.79 -4.42
C GLU A 76 28.14 -7.22 -4.92
N VAL A 77 29.06 -7.66 -5.79
CA VAL A 77 29.14 -9.02 -6.30
C VAL A 77 30.20 -9.76 -5.49
N THR A 78 29.77 -10.71 -4.66
CA THR A 78 30.69 -11.52 -3.85
C THR A 78 30.82 -12.91 -4.46
N ARG A 79 32.02 -13.23 -4.97
CA ARG A 79 32.38 -14.60 -5.40
C ARG A 79 32.64 -15.43 -4.15
N PHE A 80 31.99 -16.59 -4.03
CA PHE A 80 32.27 -17.53 -2.94
C PHE A 80 32.43 -18.94 -3.50
N ARG A 81 33.30 -19.75 -2.87
CA ARG A 81 33.44 -21.17 -3.23
C ARG A 81 32.34 -21.97 -2.55
N ALA A 82 31.50 -22.58 -3.37
CA ALA A 82 30.55 -23.59 -2.95
C ALA A 82 31.14 -24.98 -3.21
N LYS A 83 30.77 -25.95 -2.37
CA LYS A 83 31.15 -27.35 -2.56
C LYS A 83 29.88 -28.13 -2.83
N ASP A 84 29.80 -28.77 -4.00
CA ASP A 84 28.68 -29.61 -4.39
C ASP A 84 28.52 -30.74 -3.36
N SER A 85 27.35 -30.83 -2.73
CA SER A 85 27.09 -31.78 -1.65
C SER A 85 27.08 -33.24 -2.11
N VAL A 86 26.92 -33.48 -3.41
CA VAL A 86 26.84 -34.81 -4.02
C VAL A 86 28.19 -35.21 -4.60
N THR A 87 28.84 -34.32 -5.35
CA THR A 87 30.10 -34.65 -6.05
C THR A 87 31.35 -34.28 -5.24
N GLY A 88 31.22 -33.39 -4.26
CA GLY A 88 32.34 -32.85 -3.51
C GLY A 88 33.23 -31.89 -4.31
N GLU A 89 32.86 -31.57 -5.55
CA GLU A 89 33.59 -30.60 -6.37
C GLU A 89 33.37 -29.18 -5.85
N GLU A 90 34.46 -28.43 -5.68
CA GLU A 90 34.39 -27.00 -5.39
C GLU A 90 34.15 -26.23 -6.69
N TYR A 91 33.18 -25.33 -6.69
CA TYR A 91 32.90 -24.42 -7.79
C TYR A 91 32.69 -23.01 -7.24
N ASP A 92 32.99 -22.01 -8.07
CA ASP A 92 32.74 -20.63 -7.71
C ASP A 92 31.29 -20.27 -8.03
N ASP A 93 30.57 -19.78 -7.03
CA ASP A 93 29.23 -19.25 -7.15
C ASP A 93 29.25 -17.75 -6.81
N VAL A 94 28.23 -17.02 -7.23
CA VAL A 94 28.20 -15.56 -7.17
C VAL A 94 26.95 -15.10 -6.43
N PHE A 95 27.16 -14.44 -5.29
CA PHE A 95 26.08 -13.81 -4.53
C PHE A 95 26.00 -12.32 -4.88
N TYR A 96 24.80 -11.86 -5.22
CA TYR A 96 24.51 -10.45 -5.46
C TYR A 96 23.82 -9.87 -4.22
N ASN A 97 24.46 -8.91 -3.56
CA ASN A 97 23.83 -8.14 -2.50
C ASN A 97 23.54 -6.73 -3.03
N GLU A 98 22.28 -6.47 -3.41
CA GLU A 98 21.83 -5.09 -3.65
C GLU A 98 21.56 -4.43 -2.29
N THR A 99 22.59 -3.85 -1.67
CA THR A 99 22.38 -2.88 -0.61
C THR A 99 21.83 -1.61 -1.23
N SER A 100 20.50 -1.46 -1.17
CA SER A 100 19.77 -0.23 -1.44
C SER A 100 20.16 0.84 -0.42
N GLU A 101 21.34 1.44 -0.53
CA GLU A 101 21.75 2.52 0.38
C GLU A 101 21.17 3.90 0.02
N ASP A 102 20.55 4.06 -1.15
CA ASP A 102 19.78 5.28 -1.45
C ASP A 102 18.42 4.92 -2.07
N GLU A 103 17.46 4.60 -1.21
CA GLU A 103 16.11 5.15 -1.43
C GLU A 103 16.30 6.66 -1.50
N GLY A 104 16.42 7.19 -2.73
CA GLY A 104 16.81 8.57 -2.99
C GLY A 104 16.15 9.49 -1.99
N ARG A 105 16.97 10.24 -1.24
CA ARG A 105 16.56 11.13 -0.13
C ARG A 105 15.15 11.60 -0.35
N SER A 106 14.23 10.96 0.37
CA SER A 106 12.85 11.36 0.49
C SER A 106 12.82 12.88 0.61
N ILE A 107 12.04 13.56 -0.23
CA ILE A 107 11.75 15.01 -0.10
C ILE A 107 11.05 15.30 1.25
N CYS A 108 10.78 14.27 2.07
CA CYS A 108 10.17 14.34 3.39
C CYS A 108 11.13 13.84 4.49
N GLN A 109 11.32 14.64 5.53
CA GLN A 109 11.74 14.13 6.85
C GLN A 109 10.54 13.38 7.45
N GLU A 110 10.66 12.06 7.61
CA GLU A 110 9.66 11.23 8.27
C GLU A 110 9.88 11.25 9.80
N GLU A 111 9.11 12.09 10.49
CA GLU A 111 8.84 11.96 11.92
C GLU A 111 7.32 12.09 12.13
N GLY A 112 6.60 11.00 12.41
CA GLY A 112 5.19 11.10 12.86
C GLY A 112 4.10 10.63 11.88
N ASP A 113 3.03 10.02 12.42
CA ASP A 113 1.67 9.82 11.84
C ASP A 113 1.03 11.14 11.33
N ASN A 114 1.67 12.29 11.58
CA ASN A 114 1.31 13.58 11.01
C ASN A 114 2.17 13.84 9.79
N PHE A 115 1.77 13.27 8.65
CA PHE A 115 2.28 13.72 7.36
C PHE A 115 2.02 15.22 7.22
N THR A 116 3.09 16.01 7.22
CA THR A 116 3.01 17.43 6.90
C THR A 116 3.47 17.57 5.46
N PRO A 117 2.55 17.77 4.50
CA PRO A 117 2.94 17.95 3.11
C PRO A 117 3.96 19.09 3.03
N SER A 118 4.97 18.92 2.18
CA SER A 118 5.95 19.98 1.95
C SER A 118 5.24 21.24 1.45
N LEU A 119 5.82 22.42 1.69
CA LEU A 119 5.25 23.67 1.23
C LEU A 119 4.99 23.66 -0.30
N ALA A 120 5.86 23.00 -1.06
CA ALA A 120 5.71 22.80 -2.50
C ALA A 120 4.48 21.94 -2.85
N VAL A 121 4.23 20.85 -2.11
CA VAL A 121 3.03 20.02 -2.28
C VAL A 121 1.76 20.80 -1.93
N ILE A 122 1.75 21.55 -0.82
CA ILE A 122 0.61 22.39 -0.42
C ILE A 122 0.29 23.43 -1.49
N GLU A 123 1.32 24.11 -2.00
CA GLU A 123 1.18 25.12 -3.04
C GLU A 123 0.67 24.50 -4.36
N THR A 124 1.20 23.34 -4.73
CA THR A 124 0.74 22.61 -5.93
C THR A 124 -0.70 22.14 -5.78
N ALA A 125 -1.08 21.62 -4.61
CA ALA A 125 -2.45 21.22 -4.28
C ALA A 125 -3.42 22.41 -4.29
N ARG A 126 -2.99 23.60 -3.82
CA ARG A 126 -3.78 24.83 -3.91
C ARG A 126 -4.02 25.23 -5.36
N ARG A 127 -2.98 25.25 -6.19
CA ARG A 127 -3.10 25.53 -7.63
C ARG A 127 -4.00 24.52 -8.34
N LEU A 128 -3.88 23.24 -8.00
CA LEU A 128 -4.76 22.20 -8.52
C LEU A 128 -6.22 22.51 -8.18
N ARG A 129 -6.54 22.90 -6.95
CA ARG A 129 -7.92 23.27 -6.59
C ARG A 129 -8.45 24.50 -7.33
N GLU A 130 -7.58 25.39 -7.75
CA GLU A 130 -7.95 26.62 -8.46
C GLU A 130 -8.22 26.37 -9.96
N THR A 131 -7.81 25.22 -10.52
CA THR A 131 -8.07 24.90 -11.93
C THR A 131 -9.43 24.29 -12.19
N GLU A 132 -9.92 24.50 -13.41
CA GLU A 132 -11.04 23.76 -13.96
C GLU A 132 -10.72 22.25 -13.95
N GLY A 133 -11.59 21.46 -13.31
CA GLY A 133 -11.40 20.01 -13.16
C GLY A 133 -10.55 19.55 -11.95
N GLY A 134 -9.82 20.45 -11.29
CA GLY A 134 -8.98 20.06 -10.15
C GLY A 134 -9.76 19.59 -8.91
N PRO A 135 -10.79 20.33 -8.45
CA PRO A 135 -11.70 19.86 -7.41
C PRO A 135 -12.38 18.54 -7.77
N LEU A 136 -12.82 18.40 -9.03
CA LEU A 136 -13.43 17.18 -9.56
C LEU A 136 -12.47 15.99 -9.53
N MET A 137 -11.20 16.17 -9.90
CA MET A 137 -10.19 15.11 -9.84
C MET A 137 -9.93 14.67 -8.40
N ALA A 138 -9.80 15.62 -7.48
CA ALA A 138 -9.54 15.32 -6.06
C ALA A 138 -10.72 14.58 -5.41
N SER A 139 -11.96 15.01 -5.67
CA SER A 139 -13.17 14.34 -5.17
C SER A 139 -13.35 12.97 -5.79
N ALA A 140 -13.14 12.83 -7.11
CA ALA A 140 -13.26 11.56 -7.82
C ALA A 140 -12.27 10.52 -7.28
N ILE A 141 -11.00 10.89 -7.10
CA ILE A 141 -9.99 9.96 -6.57
C ILE A 141 -10.30 9.60 -5.11
N SER A 142 -10.81 10.55 -4.31
CA SER A 142 -11.32 10.21 -2.96
C SER A 142 -12.39 9.14 -3.03
N ALA A 143 -13.45 9.41 -3.79
CA ALA A 143 -14.59 8.51 -3.88
C ALA A 143 -14.15 7.14 -4.43
N PHE A 144 -13.27 7.11 -5.43
CA PHE A 144 -12.80 5.87 -6.03
C PHE A 144 -11.98 5.05 -5.04
N VAL A 145 -11.09 5.66 -4.27
CA VAL A 145 -10.36 4.94 -3.22
C VAL A 145 -11.32 4.44 -2.15
N ASP A 146 -12.24 5.27 -1.66
CA ASP A 146 -13.22 4.87 -0.65
C ASP A 146 -14.12 3.71 -1.16
N ILE A 147 -14.50 3.72 -2.44
CA ILE A 147 -15.24 2.65 -3.11
C ILE A 147 -14.39 1.38 -3.24
N ALA A 148 -13.12 1.50 -3.62
CA ALA A 148 -12.20 0.37 -3.71
C ALA A 148 -11.94 -0.27 -2.34
N GLU A 149 -11.82 0.53 -1.28
CA GLU A 149 -11.77 0.04 0.11
C GLU A 149 -13.05 -0.72 0.47
N TYR A 150 -14.20 -0.16 0.14
CA TYR A 150 -15.49 -0.79 0.39
C TYR A 150 -15.65 -2.13 -0.36
N PHE A 151 -15.28 -2.19 -1.64
CA PHE A 151 -15.20 -3.45 -2.37
C PHE A 151 -14.23 -4.42 -1.71
N GLY A 152 -13.10 -3.90 -1.24
CA GLY A 152 -12.14 -4.63 -0.45
C GLY A 152 -12.75 -5.32 0.77
N GLN A 153 -13.51 -4.56 1.56
CA GLN A 153 -14.13 -5.01 2.80
C GLN A 153 -15.27 -6.00 2.54
N GLU A 154 -16.19 -5.68 1.62
CA GLU A 154 -17.42 -6.45 1.41
C GLU A 154 -17.21 -7.68 0.51
N ILE A 155 -16.55 -7.51 -0.64
CA ILE A 155 -16.33 -8.62 -1.58
C ILE A 155 -15.36 -9.63 -0.99
N TYR A 156 -14.35 -9.16 -0.24
CA TYR A 156 -13.26 -9.99 0.23
C TYR A 156 -13.24 -10.24 1.74
N HIS A 157 -14.29 -9.82 2.47
CA HIS A 157 -14.48 -10.09 3.91
C HIS A 157 -13.27 -9.73 4.78
N MET A 158 -12.54 -8.67 4.44
CA MET A 158 -11.24 -8.38 5.08
C MET A 158 -11.33 -7.90 6.52
N GLU A 159 -12.48 -7.36 6.95
CA GLU A 159 -12.62 -6.71 8.26
C GLU A 159 -13.54 -7.42 9.24
N ALA A 160 -14.27 -8.46 8.80
CA ALA A 160 -14.92 -9.32 9.77
C ALA A 160 -13.81 -9.89 10.69
N PRO A 161 -13.85 -9.63 12.01
CA PRO A 161 -12.93 -10.29 12.93
C PRO A 161 -12.98 -11.78 12.61
N VAL A 162 -11.82 -12.42 12.41
CA VAL A 162 -11.79 -13.87 12.12
C VAL A 162 -12.51 -14.58 13.27
N GLY A 163 -13.72 -15.09 13.01
CA GLY A 163 -14.62 -15.68 14.02
C GLY A 163 -15.78 -14.79 14.51
N SER A 164 -16.03 -13.63 13.91
CA SER A 164 -17.25 -12.86 14.17
C SER A 164 -18.48 -13.63 13.68
N LEU A 165 -19.52 -13.66 14.52
CA LEU A 165 -20.84 -14.19 14.17
C LEU A 165 -21.72 -13.14 13.50
N ASP A 166 -21.25 -11.89 13.40
CA ASP A 166 -22.00 -10.84 12.73
C ASP A 166 -22.13 -11.22 11.25
N PRO A 167 -23.36 -11.25 10.71
CA PRO A 167 -23.58 -11.59 9.32
C PRO A 167 -22.82 -10.60 8.44
N ILE A 168 -22.15 -11.13 7.41
CA ILE A 168 -21.55 -10.34 6.33
C ILE A 168 -22.59 -9.31 5.89
N GLU A 169 -22.25 -8.03 5.99
CA GLU A 169 -23.14 -6.97 5.55
C GLU A 169 -23.33 -7.16 4.04
N VAL A 170 -24.58 -7.17 3.59
CA VAL A 170 -24.83 -7.36 2.16
C VAL A 170 -24.35 -6.08 1.46
N PRO A 171 -23.56 -6.20 0.38
CA PRO A 171 -23.26 -5.10 -0.54
C PRO A 171 -24.42 -4.11 -0.69
N SER A 172 -24.25 -2.90 -0.15
CA SER A 172 -25.32 -1.91 -0.02
C SER A 172 -25.17 -0.82 -1.08
N ALA A 173 -26.18 -0.74 -1.94
CA ALA A 173 -26.36 0.35 -2.89
C ALA A 173 -26.33 1.73 -2.21
N GLU A 174 -26.87 1.84 -0.99
CA GLU A 174 -26.89 3.07 -0.20
C GLU A 174 -25.47 3.48 0.21
N LYS A 175 -24.63 2.52 0.59
CA LYS A 175 -23.25 2.79 0.95
C LYS A 175 -22.45 3.32 -0.23
N LEU A 176 -22.59 2.72 -1.42
CA LEU A 176 -21.96 3.24 -2.64
C LEU A 176 -22.44 4.65 -2.99
N SER A 177 -23.73 4.95 -2.82
CA SER A 177 -24.24 6.31 -2.99
C SER A 177 -23.62 7.29 -1.99
N GLN A 178 -23.47 6.90 -0.73
CA GLN A 178 -22.81 7.70 0.29
C GLN A 178 -21.35 8.01 -0.08
N LEU A 179 -20.58 6.99 -0.47
CA LEU A 179 -19.16 7.14 -0.83
C LEU A 179 -18.94 7.98 -2.10
N SER A 180 -19.91 8.01 -3.01
CA SER A 180 -19.85 8.77 -4.25
C SER A 180 -20.48 10.16 -4.17
N THR A 181 -21.09 10.56 -3.05
CA THR A 181 -21.89 11.79 -2.95
C THR A 181 -21.07 13.04 -3.26
N ASP A 182 -19.97 13.30 -2.53
CA ASP A 182 -19.13 14.49 -2.73
C ASP A 182 -18.61 14.60 -4.16
N TRP A 183 -18.22 13.46 -4.75
CA TRP A 183 -17.75 13.42 -6.14
C TRP A 183 -18.87 13.72 -7.14
N LEU A 184 -20.05 13.14 -6.97
CA LEU A 184 -21.21 13.38 -7.85
C LEU A 184 -21.70 14.82 -7.76
N GLU A 185 -21.64 15.45 -6.58
CA GLU A 185 -21.94 16.88 -6.42
C GLU A 185 -20.99 17.76 -7.24
N GLU A 186 -19.68 17.53 -7.12
CA GLU A 186 -18.66 18.25 -7.90
C GLU A 186 -18.80 17.98 -9.41
N LEU A 187 -19.05 16.73 -9.80
CA LEU A 187 -19.30 16.35 -11.20
C LEU A 187 -20.51 17.08 -11.77
N ASN A 188 -21.63 17.08 -11.04
CA ASN A 188 -22.87 17.71 -11.46
C ASN A 188 -22.76 19.23 -11.51
N ALA A 189 -21.96 19.85 -10.64
CA ALA A 189 -21.66 21.27 -10.71
C ALA A 189 -20.93 21.63 -12.02
N VAL A 190 -19.93 20.83 -12.41
CA VAL A 190 -19.20 21.03 -13.67
C VAL A 190 -20.10 20.75 -14.89
N LEU A 191 -20.87 19.66 -14.89
CA LEU A 191 -21.80 19.33 -15.99
C LEU A 191 -22.86 20.42 -16.18
N THR A 192 -23.43 20.94 -15.10
CA THR A 192 -24.41 22.03 -15.14
C THR A 192 -23.79 23.32 -15.71
N LYS A 193 -22.55 23.65 -15.33
CA LYS A 193 -21.82 24.80 -15.89
C LYS A 193 -21.62 24.66 -17.41
N GLU A 194 -21.40 23.44 -17.90
CA GLU A 194 -21.27 23.12 -19.32
C GLU A 194 -22.61 22.91 -20.05
N GLN A 195 -23.75 23.07 -19.38
CA GLN A 195 -25.09 22.78 -19.93
C GLN A 195 -25.27 21.33 -20.42
N ARG A 196 -24.60 20.38 -19.75
CA ARG A 196 -24.75 18.94 -19.99
C ARG A 196 -25.66 18.30 -18.94
N ASP A 197 -26.25 17.16 -19.30
CA ASP A 197 -27.13 16.43 -18.40
C ASP A 197 -26.39 15.98 -17.14
N PRO A 198 -26.94 16.25 -15.94
CA PRO A 198 -26.33 15.83 -14.69
C PRO A 198 -26.31 14.32 -14.58
N CYS A 199 -25.33 13.83 -13.83
CA CYS A 199 -25.18 12.45 -13.46
C CYS A 199 -26.20 12.05 -12.39
N PRO A 200 -27.06 11.05 -12.65
CA PRO A 200 -28.07 10.65 -11.67
C PRO A 200 -27.42 10.08 -10.41
N THR A 201 -28.00 10.40 -9.25
CA THR A 201 -27.61 9.81 -7.97
C THR A 201 -28.12 8.36 -7.92
N GLY A 202 -27.21 7.41 -8.06
CA GLY A 202 -27.54 6.00 -7.90
C GLY A 202 -26.38 5.12 -8.36
N PRO A 203 -26.13 4.00 -7.69
CA PRO A 203 -24.94 3.20 -7.96
C PRO A 203 -24.97 2.58 -9.35
N LYS A 204 -26.16 2.25 -9.90
CA LYS A 204 -26.30 1.81 -11.30
C LYS A 204 -25.77 2.81 -12.33
N TRP A 205 -25.57 4.08 -11.97
CA TRP A 205 -25.02 5.10 -12.86
C TRP A 205 -23.54 5.40 -12.58
N LEU A 206 -22.92 4.73 -11.60
CA LEU A 206 -21.57 5.02 -11.16
C LEU A 206 -20.57 4.95 -12.32
N LEU A 207 -20.59 3.86 -13.10
CA LEU A 207 -19.73 3.71 -14.28
C LEU A 207 -19.93 4.83 -15.31
N VAL A 208 -21.19 5.18 -15.61
CA VAL A 208 -21.49 6.29 -16.52
C VAL A 208 -20.89 7.60 -15.99
N CYS A 209 -21.00 7.85 -14.69
CA CYS A 209 -20.46 9.04 -14.04
C CYS A 209 -18.94 9.06 -13.98
N MET A 210 -18.30 7.90 -13.76
CA MET A 210 -16.84 7.75 -13.82
C MET A 210 -16.33 8.15 -15.19
N LYS A 211 -17.01 7.71 -16.25
CA LYS A 211 -16.61 8.03 -17.61
C LYS A 211 -16.87 9.49 -17.98
N LYS A 212 -18.02 10.07 -17.59
CA LYS A 212 -18.25 11.53 -17.71
C LYS A 212 -17.17 12.35 -17.00
N THR A 213 -16.76 11.89 -15.81
CA THR A 213 -15.65 12.50 -15.05
C THR A 213 -14.35 12.42 -15.84
N THR A 214 -14.01 11.24 -16.38
CA THR A 214 -12.82 11.06 -17.23
C THR A 214 -12.82 12.04 -18.41
N CYS A 215 -13.91 12.16 -19.17
CA CYS A 215 -13.98 13.09 -20.30
C CYS A 215 -13.78 14.56 -19.89
N LEU A 216 -14.30 14.98 -18.74
CA LEU A 216 -14.09 16.33 -18.22
C LEU A 216 -12.63 16.56 -17.82
N LEU A 217 -12.02 15.58 -17.14
CA LEU A 217 -10.63 15.66 -16.72
C LEU A 217 -9.66 15.59 -17.88
N GLU A 218 -9.96 14.86 -18.96
CA GLU A 218 -9.17 14.85 -20.18
C GLU A 218 -9.13 16.22 -20.85
N ARG A 219 -10.29 16.88 -21.00
CA ARG A 219 -10.36 18.25 -21.53
C ARG A 219 -9.62 19.24 -20.62
N ALA A 220 -9.74 19.08 -19.31
CA ALA A 220 -9.03 19.92 -18.35
C ALA A 220 -7.50 19.70 -18.40
N ALA A 221 -7.04 18.48 -18.61
CA ALA A 221 -5.63 18.14 -18.80
C ALA A 221 -5.04 18.76 -20.06
N GLU A 222 -5.82 18.79 -21.16
CA GLU A 222 -5.43 19.48 -22.40
C GLU A 222 -5.38 21.00 -22.22
N ALA A 223 -6.34 21.58 -21.50
CA ALA A 223 -6.39 23.01 -21.24
C ALA A 223 -5.29 23.49 -20.28
N THR A 224 -4.92 22.67 -19.28
CA THR A 224 -3.99 23.06 -18.20
C THR A 224 -2.92 21.98 -17.91
N PRO A 225 -2.08 21.60 -18.88
CA PRO A 225 -1.16 20.45 -18.77
C PRO A 225 -0.07 20.60 -17.69
N HIS A 226 0.15 21.82 -17.19
CA HIS A 226 1.11 22.12 -16.13
C HIS A 226 0.53 21.88 -14.72
N ILE A 227 -0.80 21.86 -14.57
CA ILE A 227 -1.48 21.65 -13.28
C ILE A 227 -2.12 20.27 -13.25
N ILE A 228 -2.85 19.87 -14.29
CA ILE A 228 -3.26 18.48 -14.48
C ILE A 228 -2.22 17.81 -15.37
N THR A 229 -1.07 17.51 -14.75
CA THR A 229 0.05 16.88 -15.46
C THR A 229 -0.34 15.48 -15.95
N PRO A 230 0.29 14.97 -17.02
CA PRO A 230 0.01 13.62 -17.49
C PRO A 230 0.24 12.53 -16.43
N GLY A 231 1.16 12.73 -15.47
CA GLY A 231 1.36 11.81 -14.33
C GLY A 231 0.17 11.77 -13.37
N ARG A 232 -0.44 12.94 -13.11
CA ARG A 232 -1.67 13.03 -12.29
C ARG A 232 -2.83 12.33 -12.96
N MET A 233 -2.98 12.54 -14.26
CA MET A 233 -4.05 11.92 -15.03
C MET A 233 -3.82 10.42 -15.24
N ALA A 234 -2.59 9.95 -15.42
CA ALA A 234 -2.26 8.52 -15.44
C ALA A 234 -2.63 7.85 -14.11
N THR A 235 -2.35 8.51 -12.98
CA THR A 235 -2.76 8.01 -11.65
C THR A 235 -4.28 7.95 -11.50
N TYR A 236 -4.99 8.98 -11.97
CA TYR A 236 -6.45 8.96 -12.02
C TYR A 236 -6.97 7.77 -12.84
N LEU A 237 -6.43 7.54 -14.04
CA LEU A 237 -6.86 6.45 -14.91
C LEU A 237 -6.57 5.07 -14.29
N GLU A 238 -5.42 4.87 -13.64
CA GLU A 238 -5.13 3.64 -12.88
C GLU A 238 -6.22 3.39 -11.82
N VAL A 239 -6.48 4.37 -10.94
CA VAL A 239 -7.46 4.25 -9.86
C VAL A 239 -8.87 4.03 -10.41
N ALA A 240 -9.26 4.79 -11.43
CA ALA A 240 -10.56 4.65 -12.08
C ALA A 240 -10.73 3.26 -12.71
N LYS A 241 -9.67 2.72 -13.34
CA LYS A 241 -9.69 1.41 -13.96
C LYS A 241 -9.82 0.29 -12.92
N GLU A 242 -9.11 0.39 -11.80
CA GLU A 242 -9.25 -0.57 -10.70
C GLU A 242 -10.68 -0.58 -10.14
N VAL A 243 -11.29 0.59 -9.92
CA VAL A 243 -12.69 0.66 -9.46
C VAL A 243 -13.66 0.12 -10.51
N GLU A 244 -13.44 0.41 -11.79
CA GLU A 244 -14.26 -0.12 -12.90
C GLU A 244 -14.22 -1.66 -12.93
N ASP A 245 -13.02 -2.25 -12.85
CA ASP A 245 -12.83 -3.70 -12.88
C ASP A 245 -13.54 -4.41 -11.71
N HIS A 246 -13.51 -3.82 -10.51
CA HIS A 246 -14.17 -4.40 -9.32
C HIS A 246 -15.67 -4.07 -9.25
N TYR A 247 -16.10 -2.94 -9.82
CA TYR A 247 -17.52 -2.56 -9.83
C TYR A 247 -18.34 -3.55 -10.66
N GLU A 248 -17.82 -4.04 -11.78
CA GLU A 248 -18.53 -5.04 -12.59
C GLU A 248 -18.77 -6.33 -11.81
N GLU A 249 -17.74 -6.83 -11.10
CA GLU A 249 -17.87 -8.00 -10.22
C GLU A 249 -18.88 -7.75 -9.10
N PHE A 250 -18.80 -6.57 -8.45
CA PHE A 250 -19.73 -6.15 -7.42
C PHE A 250 -21.17 -6.08 -7.92
N ALA A 251 -21.41 -5.46 -9.07
CA ALA A 251 -22.75 -5.26 -9.62
C ALA A 251 -23.46 -6.59 -9.95
N VAL A 252 -22.68 -7.58 -10.40
CA VAL A 252 -23.16 -8.95 -10.60
C VAL A 252 -23.54 -9.59 -9.25
N GLN A 253 -22.68 -9.49 -8.23
CA GLN A 253 -22.94 -10.06 -6.90
C GLN A 253 -24.11 -9.39 -6.17
N ALA A 254 -24.28 -8.08 -6.34
CA ALA A 254 -25.34 -7.29 -5.72
C ALA A 254 -26.67 -7.33 -6.48
N PHE A 255 -26.79 -8.12 -7.56
CA PHE A 255 -27.98 -8.22 -8.43
C PHE A 255 -28.47 -6.88 -8.97
N MET A 256 -27.56 -5.93 -9.19
CA MET A 256 -27.91 -4.55 -9.59
C MET A 256 -28.16 -4.41 -11.10
N GLY A 257 -27.84 -5.46 -11.87
CA GLY A 257 -27.75 -5.41 -13.32
C GLY A 257 -26.53 -4.58 -13.75
N LEU A 258 -25.85 -5.01 -14.81
CA LEU A 258 -24.82 -4.16 -15.41
C LEU A 258 -25.53 -3.04 -16.18
N PRO A 259 -25.30 -1.75 -15.84
CA PRO A 259 -25.82 -0.68 -16.66
C PRO A 259 -25.22 -0.78 -18.06
N TYR A 260 -26.01 -0.47 -19.08
CA TYR A 260 -25.49 -0.21 -20.41
C TYR A 260 -24.49 0.94 -20.30
N MET A 261 -23.23 0.69 -20.66
CA MET A 261 -22.24 1.76 -20.81
C MET A 261 -22.51 2.45 -22.16
N PRO A 262 -22.95 3.71 -22.19
CA PRO A 262 -22.95 4.49 -23.43
C PRO A 262 -21.49 4.75 -23.86
N ASP A 263 -21.26 5.07 -25.13
CA ASP A 263 -19.97 5.61 -25.61
C ASP A 263 -19.81 7.08 -25.15
N LEU A 264 -18.58 7.51 -24.85
CA LEU A 264 -18.38 8.25 -23.59
C LEU A 264 -18.05 9.73 -23.65
N CYS A 265 -17.58 10.28 -24.76
CA CYS A 265 -17.36 11.72 -24.86
C CYS A 265 -18.09 12.28 -26.09
N ASP A 266 -19.01 13.24 -25.88
CA ASP A 266 -19.68 13.98 -26.97
C ASP A 266 -18.61 14.52 -27.94
N GLY A 267 -18.54 13.91 -29.12
CA GLY A 267 -17.46 14.10 -30.11
C GLY A 267 -16.96 12.81 -30.76
N GLU A 268 -17.11 11.64 -30.12
CA GLU A 268 -16.86 10.33 -30.76
C GLU A 268 -18.09 9.77 -31.48
N GLU A 269 -19.31 10.08 -31.02
CA GLU A 269 -20.56 9.61 -31.63
C GLU A 269 -20.76 10.06 -33.08
N SER A 270 -20.31 11.25 -33.47
CA SER A 270 -20.42 11.73 -34.86
C SER A 270 -19.52 10.96 -35.85
N SER A 271 -18.72 10.01 -35.37
CA SER A 271 -17.92 9.09 -36.19
C SER A 271 -18.40 7.63 -36.19
N LEU A 272 -19.48 7.31 -35.46
CA LEU A 272 -19.93 5.93 -35.22
C LEU A 272 -21.33 5.57 -35.74
N GLU A 273 -21.94 6.39 -36.61
CA GLU A 273 -23.15 5.96 -37.33
C GLU A 273 -22.83 4.92 -38.43
N PHE A 274 -22.62 3.66 -38.01
CA PHE A 274 -22.91 2.48 -38.83
C PHE A 274 -23.51 1.37 -37.93
N PRO A 275 -24.76 0.94 -38.16
CA PRO A 275 -25.34 -0.15 -37.38
C PRO A 275 -24.72 -1.48 -37.84
N GLY A 276 -23.83 -2.06 -37.01
CA GLY A 276 -23.38 -3.45 -37.14
C GLY A 276 -21.87 -3.71 -37.04
N ALA A 277 -21.03 -2.71 -36.81
CA ALA A 277 -19.58 -2.92 -36.67
C ALA A 277 -19.15 -3.02 -35.20
N LEU A 278 -18.35 -4.04 -34.89
CA LEU A 278 -17.60 -4.17 -33.63
C LEU A 278 -16.87 -2.85 -33.32
N PRO A 279 -16.70 -2.45 -32.04
CA PRO A 279 -15.99 -1.23 -31.67
C PRO A 279 -14.61 -1.23 -32.33
N ALA A 280 -14.41 -0.27 -33.23
CA ALA A 280 -13.17 -0.16 -33.99
C ALA A 280 -12.02 0.13 -33.00
N PRO A 281 -10.88 -0.57 -33.10
CA PRO A 281 -9.68 -0.18 -32.35
C PRO A 281 -9.38 1.29 -32.68
N ALA A 282 -9.16 2.12 -31.66
CA ALA A 282 -8.90 3.57 -31.71
C ALA A 282 -8.74 4.10 -33.14
N GLY A 283 -9.73 4.88 -33.60
CA GLY A 283 -9.87 5.25 -35.01
C GLY A 283 -8.56 5.70 -35.66
N PRO A 284 -8.40 5.56 -37.00
CA PRO A 284 -7.18 5.88 -37.74
C PRO A 284 -6.52 7.20 -37.31
N THR A 285 -7.32 8.16 -36.87
CA THR A 285 -6.96 9.46 -36.32
C THR A 285 -5.96 9.41 -35.16
N ALA A 286 -6.12 8.53 -34.16
CA ALA A 286 -5.23 8.52 -32.98
C ALA A 286 -3.80 8.05 -33.35
N LEU A 287 -3.70 7.01 -34.17
CA LEU A 287 -2.43 6.50 -34.67
C LEU A 287 -1.74 7.52 -35.59
N LEU A 288 -2.52 8.25 -36.40
CA LEU A 288 -2.02 9.32 -37.26
C LEU A 288 -1.53 10.52 -36.43
N GLN A 289 -2.23 10.87 -35.35
CA GLN A 289 -1.84 11.93 -34.43
C GLN A 289 -0.52 11.59 -33.71
N LEU A 290 -0.39 10.37 -33.17
CA LEU A 290 0.87 9.93 -32.56
C LEU A 290 2.02 9.86 -33.55
N LYS A 291 1.73 9.46 -34.79
CA LYS A 291 2.73 9.47 -35.86
C LYS A 291 3.18 10.90 -36.15
N ALA A 292 2.25 11.84 -36.33
CA ALA A 292 2.56 13.25 -36.55
C ALA A 292 3.34 13.85 -35.37
N GLU A 293 2.96 13.53 -34.13
CA GLU A 293 3.67 13.94 -32.92
C GLU A 293 5.09 13.37 -32.86
N SER A 294 5.28 12.12 -33.27
CA SER A 294 6.60 11.49 -33.35
C SER A 294 7.47 12.07 -34.46
N GLU A 295 6.88 12.52 -35.57
CA GLU A 295 7.57 13.15 -36.69
C GLU A 295 7.93 14.61 -36.40
N ALA A 296 7.11 15.31 -35.61
CA ALA A 296 7.40 16.66 -35.11
C ALA A 296 8.50 16.69 -34.04
N ALA A 297 9.02 15.53 -33.63
CA ALA A 297 10.02 15.40 -32.57
C ALA A 297 11.38 16.01 -32.89
N ASP A 298 11.68 16.31 -34.16
CA ASP A 298 12.94 16.95 -34.56
C ASP A 298 13.19 18.27 -33.81
N GLU A 299 12.12 18.96 -33.40
CA GLU A 299 12.20 20.19 -32.60
C GLU A 299 12.35 19.95 -31.09
N GLN A 300 11.90 18.79 -30.58
CA GLN A 300 11.84 18.46 -29.14
C GLN A 300 12.93 17.47 -28.69
N GLY A 301 13.71 16.95 -29.64
CA GLY A 301 14.85 16.08 -29.43
C GLY A 301 14.55 14.59 -29.62
N GLU A 302 15.60 13.83 -29.94
CA GLU A 302 15.53 12.39 -30.24
C GLU A 302 14.83 11.57 -29.13
N ARG A 303 15.06 11.95 -27.87
CA ARG A 303 14.45 11.28 -26.71
C ARG A 303 12.92 11.38 -26.73
N TYR A 304 12.37 12.53 -27.09
CA TYR A 304 10.92 12.74 -27.20
C TYR A 304 10.34 11.85 -28.31
N GLY A 305 10.92 11.92 -29.51
CA GLY A 305 10.46 11.15 -30.67
C GLY A 305 10.50 9.65 -30.43
N ARG A 306 11.56 9.16 -29.77
CA ARG A 306 11.67 7.76 -29.37
C ARG A 306 10.57 7.34 -28.39
N ALA A 307 10.30 8.15 -27.36
CA ALA A 307 9.26 7.84 -26.37
C ALA A 307 7.86 7.82 -27.00
N VAL A 308 7.52 8.84 -27.82
CA VAL A 308 6.22 8.88 -28.51
C VAL A 308 6.08 7.74 -29.53
N SER A 309 7.15 7.40 -30.27
CA SER A 309 7.16 6.25 -31.18
C SER A 309 6.92 4.92 -30.45
N ALA A 310 7.45 4.79 -29.22
CA ALA A 310 7.20 3.61 -28.40
C ALA A 310 5.72 3.44 -28.05
N VAL A 311 4.95 4.53 -27.89
CA VAL A 311 3.49 4.48 -27.67
C VAL A 311 2.79 3.75 -28.82
N LEU A 312 3.10 4.12 -30.07
CA LEU A 312 2.54 3.51 -31.26
C LEU A 312 2.79 1.99 -31.30
N HIS A 313 4.02 1.58 -30.94
CA HIS A 313 4.39 0.17 -30.94
C HIS A 313 3.74 -0.61 -29.79
N THR A 314 3.65 -0.04 -28.59
CA THR A 314 2.94 -0.63 -27.45
C THR A 314 1.45 -0.78 -27.76
N GLN A 315 0.81 0.22 -28.36
CA GLN A 315 -0.59 0.14 -28.77
C GLN A 315 -0.84 -0.98 -29.78
N ARG A 316 0.00 -1.10 -30.81
CA ARG A 316 -0.11 -2.18 -31.81
C ARG A 316 0.11 -3.55 -31.19
N ALA A 317 1.11 -3.69 -30.32
CA ALA A 317 1.39 -4.96 -29.63
C ALA A 317 0.23 -5.37 -28.72
N SER A 318 -0.31 -4.41 -27.95
CA SER A 318 -1.49 -4.62 -27.11
C SER A 318 -2.70 -5.02 -27.93
N ALA A 319 -3.07 -4.27 -28.97
CA ALA A 319 -4.24 -4.56 -29.79
C ALA A 319 -4.17 -5.95 -30.44
N ARG A 320 -3.00 -6.36 -30.95
CA ARG A 320 -2.77 -7.71 -31.47
C ARG A 320 -2.93 -8.78 -30.40
N THR A 321 -2.41 -8.51 -29.20
CA THR A 321 -2.52 -9.44 -28.07
C THR A 321 -3.97 -9.59 -27.63
N VAL A 322 -4.68 -8.48 -27.41
CA VAL A 322 -6.11 -8.47 -27.07
C VAL A 322 -6.92 -9.23 -28.10
N GLN A 323 -6.69 -8.99 -29.39
CA GLN A 323 -7.41 -9.68 -30.46
C GLN A 323 -7.16 -11.20 -30.46
N ALA A 324 -5.93 -11.63 -30.20
CA ALA A 324 -5.60 -13.06 -30.11
C ALA A 324 -6.26 -13.73 -28.89
N LEU A 325 -6.40 -12.99 -27.79
CA LEU A 325 -6.97 -13.50 -26.54
C LEU A 325 -8.51 -13.52 -26.51
N LYS A 326 -9.18 -12.79 -27.42
CA LYS A 326 -10.65 -12.81 -27.55
C LYS A 326 -11.21 -14.16 -27.99
N ASP A 327 -10.46 -14.94 -28.78
CA ASP A 327 -10.90 -16.25 -29.23
C ASP A 327 -10.57 -17.32 -28.18
N HIS A 328 -11.50 -17.50 -27.23
CA HIS A 328 -11.37 -18.45 -26.13
C HIS A 328 -11.10 -19.90 -26.61
N SER A 329 -11.56 -20.27 -27.80
CA SER A 329 -11.36 -21.60 -28.36
C SER A 329 -9.90 -21.87 -28.75
N ARG A 330 -9.13 -20.81 -29.03
CA ARG A 330 -7.74 -20.88 -29.50
C ARG A 330 -6.71 -20.50 -28.44
N LEU A 331 -7.12 -20.20 -27.22
CA LEU A 331 -6.20 -19.81 -26.13
C LEU A 331 -5.10 -20.87 -25.88
N HIS A 332 -5.45 -22.15 -25.99
CA HIS A 332 -4.49 -23.26 -25.85
C HIS A 332 -3.39 -23.31 -26.94
N LEU A 333 -3.58 -22.61 -28.07
CA LEU A 333 -2.61 -22.53 -29.17
C LEU A 333 -1.65 -21.34 -29.04
N LEU A 334 -1.88 -20.44 -28.09
CA LEU A 334 -1.03 -19.26 -27.89
C LEU A 334 0.21 -19.64 -27.08
N GLU A 335 1.34 -19.72 -27.78
CA GLU A 335 2.64 -19.99 -27.17
C GLU A 335 3.37 -18.70 -26.76
N ALA A 336 4.39 -18.82 -25.90
CA ALA A 336 5.27 -17.70 -25.52
C ALA A 336 5.95 -17.01 -26.74
N SER A 337 6.16 -17.76 -27.84
CA SER A 337 6.73 -17.26 -29.09
C SER A 337 5.85 -16.15 -29.73
N PHE A 338 4.52 -16.28 -29.62
CA PHE A 338 3.57 -15.28 -30.11
C PHE A 338 3.77 -13.94 -29.39
N PHE A 339 3.84 -13.95 -28.06
CA PHE A 339 4.04 -12.74 -27.26
C PHE A 339 5.43 -12.13 -27.50
N THR A 340 6.45 -12.98 -27.55
CA THR A 340 7.84 -12.58 -27.84
C THR A 340 7.94 -11.84 -29.17
N HIS A 341 7.30 -12.37 -30.21
CA HIS A 341 7.26 -11.74 -31.53
C HIS A 341 6.43 -10.45 -31.53
N THR A 342 5.25 -10.48 -30.92
CA THR A 342 4.30 -9.36 -30.90
C THR A 342 4.86 -8.14 -30.15
N TRP A 343 5.55 -8.37 -29.04
CA TRP A 343 6.12 -7.32 -28.20
C TRP A 343 7.56 -6.92 -28.57
N LYS A 344 8.18 -7.58 -29.55
CA LYS A 344 9.57 -7.35 -29.94
C LYS A 344 9.90 -5.88 -30.13
N LYS A 345 9.15 -5.20 -31.00
CA LYS A 345 9.45 -3.81 -31.35
C LYS A 345 9.15 -2.82 -30.22
N ALA A 346 8.08 -3.05 -29.47
CA ALA A 346 7.76 -2.22 -28.31
C ALA A 346 8.87 -2.34 -27.27
N CYS A 347 9.31 -3.56 -26.95
CA CYS A 347 10.39 -3.82 -26.00
C CYS A 347 11.76 -3.28 -26.41
N GLU A 348 12.11 -3.31 -27.69
CA GLU A 348 13.32 -2.65 -28.19
C GLU A 348 13.33 -1.15 -27.84
N LEU A 349 12.15 -0.50 -27.86
CA LEU A 349 12.04 0.92 -27.60
C LEU A 349 12.00 1.25 -26.10
N ILE A 350 11.20 0.52 -25.31
CA ILE A 350 10.99 0.78 -23.87
C ILE A 350 11.97 0.02 -22.95
N GLY A 351 12.81 -0.85 -23.52
CA GLY A 351 13.86 -1.55 -22.77
C GLY A 351 13.39 -2.77 -21.95
N CYS A 352 12.40 -3.53 -22.44
CA CYS A 352 12.02 -4.81 -21.83
C CYS A 352 12.63 -6.04 -22.51
N LYS A 353 12.67 -7.15 -21.79
CA LYS A 353 12.80 -8.50 -22.33
C LYS A 353 11.47 -8.96 -22.89
N THR A 354 11.50 -9.34 -24.16
CA THR A 354 10.32 -9.76 -24.90
C THR A 354 9.75 -11.09 -24.45
N ASN A 355 10.50 -11.88 -23.70
CA ASN A 355 10.12 -13.20 -23.19
C ASN A 355 9.69 -13.17 -21.71
N SER A 356 9.51 -11.98 -21.13
CA SER A 356 9.08 -11.81 -19.74
C SER A 356 7.87 -10.89 -19.66
N PHE A 357 6.73 -11.44 -19.26
CA PHE A 357 5.52 -10.68 -19.02
C PHE A 357 5.73 -9.58 -17.97
N VAL A 358 6.36 -9.94 -16.84
CA VAL A 358 6.62 -9.01 -15.74
C VAL A 358 7.53 -7.87 -16.20
N ASP A 359 8.50 -8.15 -17.07
CA ASP A 359 9.39 -7.13 -17.61
C ASP A 359 8.69 -6.17 -18.56
N ILE A 360 7.79 -6.68 -19.39
CA ILE A 360 6.91 -5.86 -20.24
C ILE A 360 6.06 -4.95 -19.35
N MET A 361 5.45 -5.50 -18.31
CA MET A 361 4.59 -4.73 -17.42
C MET A 361 5.35 -3.61 -16.69
N ASP A 362 6.50 -3.95 -16.11
CA ASP A 362 7.34 -3.01 -15.39
C ASP A 362 7.93 -1.93 -16.33
N ALA A 363 8.41 -2.32 -17.52
CA ALA A 363 8.91 -1.38 -18.52
C ALA A 363 7.80 -0.46 -19.06
N SER A 364 6.57 -0.95 -19.25
CA SER A 364 5.44 -0.11 -19.64
C SER A 364 5.12 0.92 -18.55
N ALA A 365 5.10 0.54 -17.27
CA ALA A 365 4.92 1.51 -16.19
C ALA A 365 6.05 2.56 -16.17
N GLY A 366 7.31 2.13 -16.36
CA GLY A 366 8.46 3.03 -16.49
C GLY A 366 8.41 3.94 -17.73
N HIS A 367 7.83 3.47 -18.82
CA HIS A 367 7.65 4.26 -20.03
C HIS A 367 6.57 5.33 -19.85
N THR A 368 5.49 5.05 -19.10
CA THR A 368 4.54 6.10 -18.70
C THR A 368 5.26 7.22 -17.94
N ALA A 369 6.18 6.88 -17.03
CA ALA A 369 6.99 7.88 -16.34
C ALA A 369 7.87 8.68 -17.31
N GLU A 370 8.50 8.02 -18.28
CA GLU A 370 9.28 8.68 -19.32
C GLU A 370 8.45 9.65 -20.16
N LEU A 371 7.23 9.27 -20.55
CA LEU A 371 6.32 10.16 -21.29
C LEU A 371 6.00 11.43 -20.50
N VAL A 372 5.82 11.31 -19.18
CA VAL A 372 5.64 12.46 -18.29
C VAL A 372 6.90 13.33 -18.25
N GLU A 373 8.09 12.73 -18.11
CA GLU A 373 9.37 13.44 -18.06
C GLU A 373 9.66 14.22 -19.35
N VAL A 374 9.38 13.63 -20.51
CA VAL A 374 9.57 14.29 -21.82
C VAL A 374 8.44 15.25 -22.17
N LYS A 375 7.45 15.43 -21.28
CA LYS A 375 6.26 16.27 -21.50
C LYS A 375 5.49 15.88 -22.77
N ALA A 376 5.36 14.58 -23.03
CA ALA A 376 4.53 14.07 -24.11
C ALA A 376 3.10 14.57 -23.98
N SER A 377 2.38 14.62 -25.11
CA SER A 377 0.98 15.03 -25.09
C SER A 377 0.15 14.14 -24.17
N TRP A 378 -0.92 14.69 -23.60
CA TRP A 378 -1.89 13.89 -22.86
C TRP A 378 -2.41 12.72 -23.72
N HIS A 379 -2.62 12.96 -25.02
CA HIS A 379 -3.04 11.93 -25.96
C HIS A 379 -2.05 10.75 -26.03
N ALA A 380 -0.74 11.02 -26.04
CA ALA A 380 0.29 9.99 -26.02
C ALA A 380 0.28 9.18 -24.71
N VAL A 381 0.17 9.86 -23.57
CA VAL A 381 0.09 9.19 -22.25
C VAL A 381 -1.17 8.35 -22.12
N LYS A 382 -2.33 8.89 -22.49
CA LYS A 382 -3.62 8.18 -22.50
C LYS A 382 -3.55 6.96 -23.40
N THR A 383 -3.09 7.11 -24.64
CA THR A 383 -3.03 6.00 -25.59
C THR A 383 -2.09 4.89 -25.10
N HIS A 384 -0.94 5.26 -24.55
CA HIS A 384 -0.01 4.31 -23.95
C HIS A 384 -0.66 3.56 -22.78
N HIS A 385 -1.24 4.29 -21.84
CA HIS A 385 -1.84 3.75 -20.63
C HIS A 385 -3.05 2.84 -20.94
N VAL A 386 -3.95 3.27 -21.82
CA VAL A 386 -5.10 2.45 -22.25
C VAL A 386 -4.64 1.18 -22.94
N ALA A 387 -3.65 1.26 -23.85
CA ALA A 387 -3.08 0.08 -24.49
C ALA A 387 -2.49 -0.88 -23.45
N PHE A 388 -1.73 -0.37 -22.50
CA PHE A 388 -1.14 -1.14 -21.41
C PHE A 388 -2.23 -1.84 -20.56
N MET A 389 -3.27 -1.12 -20.17
CA MET A 389 -4.38 -1.65 -19.38
C MET A 389 -5.20 -2.70 -20.13
N GLN A 390 -5.47 -2.49 -21.41
CA GLN A 390 -6.17 -3.48 -22.24
C GLN A 390 -5.38 -4.77 -22.37
N PHE A 391 -4.05 -4.67 -22.57
CA PHE A 391 -3.17 -5.83 -22.59
C PHE A 391 -3.23 -6.59 -21.25
N ARG A 392 -3.13 -5.85 -20.14
CA ARG A 392 -3.25 -6.40 -18.78
C ARG A 392 -4.58 -7.14 -18.61
N THR A 393 -5.72 -6.45 -18.76
CA THR A 393 -7.04 -7.05 -18.57
C THR A 393 -7.27 -8.27 -19.48
N ALA A 394 -6.84 -8.22 -20.74
CA ALA A 394 -7.01 -9.34 -21.68
C ALA A 394 -6.20 -10.57 -21.28
N VAL A 395 -4.93 -10.40 -20.86
CA VAL A 395 -4.09 -11.51 -20.40
C VAL A 395 -4.72 -12.20 -19.19
N TRP A 396 -5.20 -11.45 -18.20
CA TRP A 396 -5.80 -12.05 -17.01
C TRP A 396 -7.13 -12.72 -17.31
N SER A 397 -7.96 -12.11 -18.15
CA SER A 397 -9.20 -12.73 -18.63
C SER A 397 -8.93 -14.07 -19.32
N ALA A 398 -7.91 -14.14 -20.19
CA ALA A 398 -7.52 -15.38 -20.85
C ALA A 398 -6.98 -16.44 -19.88
N MET A 399 -6.18 -16.03 -18.88
CA MET A 399 -5.69 -16.95 -17.84
C MET A 399 -6.83 -17.48 -16.96
N ASN A 400 -7.88 -16.68 -16.71
CA ASN A 400 -9.10 -17.12 -16.03
C ASN A 400 -9.91 -18.10 -16.90
N ALA A 401 -9.97 -17.86 -18.20
CA ALA A 401 -10.78 -18.64 -19.14
C ALA A 401 -10.14 -20.00 -19.51
N SER A 402 -8.82 -20.16 -19.42
CA SER A 402 -8.14 -21.38 -19.87
C SER A 402 -6.92 -21.74 -19.01
N SER A 403 -7.00 -22.89 -18.33
CA SER A 403 -5.86 -23.48 -17.61
C SER A 403 -4.70 -23.86 -18.53
N ALA A 404 -5.00 -24.37 -19.74
CA ALA A 404 -3.99 -24.70 -20.75
C ALA A 404 -3.21 -23.46 -21.20
N PHE A 405 -3.91 -22.33 -21.42
CA PHE A 405 -3.23 -21.06 -21.68
C PHE A 405 -2.36 -20.64 -20.50
N HIS A 406 -2.86 -20.74 -19.27
CA HIS A 406 -2.07 -20.43 -18.09
C HIS A 406 -0.78 -21.28 -18.02
N GLU A 407 -0.86 -22.59 -18.27
CA GLU A 407 0.32 -23.47 -18.33
C GLU A 407 1.31 -23.05 -19.42
N ASN A 408 0.84 -22.83 -20.65
CA ASN A 408 1.70 -22.38 -21.75
C ASN A 408 2.31 -20.99 -21.51
N PHE A 409 1.56 -20.12 -20.83
CA PHE A 409 1.98 -18.76 -20.53
C PHE A 409 2.93 -18.72 -19.33
N THR A 410 2.89 -19.69 -18.43
CA THR A 410 3.72 -19.77 -17.20
C THR A 410 5.19 -19.44 -17.47
N GLY A 411 5.82 -20.08 -18.46
CA GLY A 411 7.23 -19.81 -18.80
C GLY A 411 7.51 -18.36 -19.17
N PHE A 412 6.55 -17.68 -19.79
CA PHE A 412 6.61 -16.27 -20.13
C PHE A 412 6.38 -15.35 -18.91
N ILE A 413 5.54 -15.78 -17.96
CA ILE A 413 5.27 -14.97 -16.76
C ILE A 413 6.43 -15.00 -15.76
N TYR A 414 7.01 -16.18 -15.52
CA TYR A 414 8.04 -16.36 -14.50
C TYR A 414 9.45 -16.04 -14.99
N HIS A 415 9.63 -15.69 -16.26
CA HIS A 415 10.93 -15.32 -16.77
C HIS A 415 11.42 -14.04 -16.07
N PRO A 416 12.61 -14.02 -15.45
CA PRO A 416 13.11 -12.85 -14.74
C PRO A 416 13.30 -11.65 -15.68
N GLY A 417 12.70 -10.52 -15.30
CA GLY A 417 12.85 -9.23 -15.99
C GLY A 417 14.22 -8.57 -15.76
N ARG A 418 14.48 -7.49 -16.49
CA ARG A 418 15.63 -6.58 -16.33
C ARG A 418 15.21 -5.13 -16.08
N ALA A 419 14.02 -4.74 -16.53
CA ALA A 419 13.46 -3.43 -16.36
C ALA A 419 13.34 -3.07 -14.88
N ARG A 420 13.47 -1.77 -14.64
CA ARG A 420 13.33 -1.12 -13.33
C ARG A 420 12.36 0.05 -13.45
N GLY A 421 11.34 -0.11 -14.29
CA GLY A 421 10.35 0.93 -14.57
C GLY A 421 9.54 1.32 -13.33
N SER A 422 9.24 0.39 -12.43
CA SER A 422 8.65 0.67 -11.12
C SER A 422 9.47 1.69 -10.30
N LYS A 423 10.80 1.61 -10.32
CA LYS A 423 11.66 2.60 -9.63
C LYS A 423 11.49 4.01 -10.19
N ARG A 424 11.20 4.13 -11.48
CA ARG A 424 10.99 5.41 -12.17
C ARG A 424 9.59 5.97 -11.99
N VAL A 425 8.57 5.11 -11.90
CA VAL A 425 7.16 5.52 -11.80
C VAL A 425 6.73 5.81 -10.36
N ASN A 426 7.30 5.13 -9.37
CA ASN A 426 6.93 5.28 -7.96
C ASN A 426 7.03 6.74 -7.44
N PRO A 427 8.06 7.53 -7.76
CA PRO A 427 8.11 8.93 -7.37
C PRO A 427 6.96 9.77 -7.94
N ILE A 428 6.51 9.48 -9.17
CA ILE A 428 5.43 10.21 -9.84
C ILE A 428 4.08 9.89 -9.18
N TYR A 429 3.82 8.61 -8.91
CA TYR A 429 2.61 8.20 -8.18
C TYR A 429 2.60 8.74 -6.75
N LYS A 430 3.76 8.75 -6.08
CA LYS A 430 3.91 9.32 -4.73
C LYS A 430 3.61 10.82 -4.72
N GLU A 431 4.27 11.60 -5.59
CA GLU A 431 4.02 13.04 -5.72
C GLU A 431 2.54 13.32 -6.02
N THR A 432 1.97 12.59 -6.98
CA THR A 432 0.57 12.72 -7.37
C THR A 432 -0.37 12.43 -6.19
N GLY A 433 -0.16 11.32 -5.49
CA GLY A 433 -0.94 10.96 -4.32
C GLY A 433 -0.86 12.01 -3.21
N ASP A 434 0.32 12.57 -2.99
CA ASP A 434 0.52 13.64 -2.01
C ASP A 434 -0.20 14.93 -2.40
N VAL A 435 -0.14 15.33 -3.67
CA VAL A 435 -0.84 16.52 -4.17
C VAL A 435 -2.35 16.35 -4.08
N LEU A 436 -2.90 15.22 -4.52
CA LEU A 436 -4.33 14.97 -4.56
C LEU A 436 -4.94 14.83 -3.15
N SER A 437 -4.29 14.07 -2.27
CA SER A 437 -4.72 13.95 -0.88
C SER A 437 -4.65 15.29 -0.14
N THR A 438 -3.63 16.10 -0.42
CA THR A 438 -3.53 17.46 0.13
C THR A 438 -4.62 18.37 -0.43
N ALA A 439 -4.94 18.27 -1.73
CA ALA A 439 -6.01 19.05 -2.35
C ALA A 439 -7.38 18.71 -1.74
N LEU A 440 -7.67 17.43 -1.58
CA LEU A 440 -8.89 16.96 -0.91
C LEU A 440 -8.95 17.42 0.55
N ALA A 441 -7.84 17.34 1.29
CA ALA A 441 -7.80 17.79 2.68
C ALA A 441 -7.99 19.31 2.80
N LEU A 442 -7.46 20.09 1.84
CA LEU A 442 -7.73 21.52 1.73
C LEU A 442 -9.19 21.81 1.37
N GLN A 443 -9.85 20.93 0.61
CA GLN A 443 -11.27 21.04 0.24
C GLN A 443 -12.20 20.75 1.43
N ARG A 444 -11.91 19.69 2.19
CA ARG A 444 -12.67 19.29 3.39
C ARG A 444 -12.40 20.20 4.60
N GLY A 445 -11.23 20.82 4.67
CA GLY A 445 -10.82 21.69 5.77
C GLY A 445 -11.62 22.99 5.82
N ASN A 446 -12.12 23.35 7.01
CA ASN A 446 -12.78 24.64 7.23
C ASN A 446 -11.73 25.76 7.07
N PRO A 447 -11.82 26.66 6.08
CA PRO A 447 -10.77 27.64 5.76
C PRO A 447 -10.39 28.55 6.93
N LYS A 448 -11.24 28.64 7.96
CA LYS A 448 -11.00 29.42 9.18
C LYS A 448 -10.07 28.77 10.20
N GLU A 449 -9.87 27.44 10.20
CA GLU A 449 -8.95 26.77 11.14
C GLU A 449 -7.50 26.65 10.61
N ASN A 450 -7.28 26.92 9.32
CA ASN A 450 -6.01 26.63 8.64
C ASN A 450 -4.99 27.78 8.64
N ASN A 451 -5.39 28.99 9.04
CA ASN A 451 -4.46 30.15 9.07
C ASN A 451 -3.41 30.08 10.19
N ASN A 452 -3.54 29.17 11.15
CA ASN A 452 -2.61 29.02 12.28
C ASN A 452 -1.55 27.92 12.08
N GLY A 453 -1.43 27.35 10.87
CA GLY A 453 -0.45 26.28 10.62
C GLY A 453 -0.73 24.99 11.39
N LYS A 454 -2.00 24.68 11.70
CA LYS A 454 -2.37 23.35 12.21
C LYS A 454 -2.09 22.30 11.12
N ASN A 455 -1.52 21.17 11.54
CA ASN A 455 -1.20 20.04 10.66
C ASN A 455 -2.44 19.57 9.91
N ILE A 456 -2.39 19.61 8.58
CA ILE A 456 -3.35 18.93 7.71
C ILE A 456 -3.15 17.43 7.97
N LYS A 457 -4.04 16.82 8.76
CA LYS A 457 -3.98 15.37 8.98
C LYS A 457 -4.41 14.70 7.69
N LYS A 458 -3.44 14.18 6.93
CA LYS A 458 -3.71 13.22 5.86
C LYS A 458 -4.46 12.04 6.48
N SER A 459 -5.38 11.41 5.75
CA SER A 459 -5.72 10.01 5.99
C SER A 459 -4.41 9.23 5.81
N GLY A 460 -3.74 8.91 6.91
CA GLY A 460 -2.34 8.43 6.96
C GLY A 460 -2.07 7.05 6.35
N TRP A 461 -2.77 6.68 5.29
CA TRP A 461 -2.76 5.34 4.72
C TRP A 461 -2.29 5.30 3.26
N TRP A 462 -2.26 6.43 2.53
CA TRP A 462 -2.22 6.41 1.07
C TRP A 462 -0.77 6.32 0.55
N CYS A 463 -0.45 5.25 -0.17
CA CYS A 463 0.86 5.00 -0.80
C CYS A 463 0.68 4.31 -2.15
N PHE A 464 0.28 5.10 -3.17
CA PHE A 464 0.14 4.62 -4.53
C PHE A 464 1.47 4.08 -5.06
N SER A 465 1.52 2.79 -5.34
CA SER A 465 2.63 2.18 -6.05
C SER A 465 2.15 1.03 -6.93
N PHE A 466 2.75 0.90 -8.10
CA PHE A 466 2.52 -0.23 -8.98
C PHE A 466 3.68 -1.21 -8.86
N THR A 467 3.38 -2.48 -8.63
CA THR A 467 4.41 -3.52 -8.60
C THR A 467 3.95 -4.75 -9.37
N ALA A 468 4.74 -5.18 -10.35
CA ALA A 468 4.64 -6.50 -10.96
C ALA A 468 5.77 -7.39 -10.42
N THR A 469 5.42 -8.54 -9.86
CA THR A 469 6.41 -9.48 -9.31
C THR A 469 6.12 -10.91 -9.74
N ALA A 470 7.15 -11.63 -10.19
CA ALA A 470 7.15 -13.08 -10.32
C ALA A 470 7.94 -13.68 -9.17
N THR A 471 7.34 -14.60 -8.40
CA THR A 471 7.92 -15.08 -7.15
C THR A 471 7.56 -16.53 -6.90
N GLY A 472 8.49 -17.32 -6.37
CA GLY A 472 8.14 -18.59 -5.73
C GLY A 472 7.57 -18.31 -4.34
N ALA A 473 6.40 -18.85 -4.06
CA ALA A 473 5.72 -18.67 -2.78
C ALA A 473 5.18 -20.00 -2.28
N TYR A 474 5.12 -20.14 -0.96
CA TYR A 474 4.43 -21.25 -0.31
C TYR A 474 2.97 -20.87 -0.11
N GLY A 475 2.06 -21.59 -0.77
CA GLY A 475 0.63 -21.29 -0.77
C GLY A 475 -0.23 -22.45 -0.28
N LYS A 476 -1.35 -22.11 0.35
CA LYS A 476 -2.46 -23.05 0.61
C LYS A 476 -3.81 -22.35 0.39
N LYS A 477 -4.71 -23.02 -0.32
CA LYS A 477 -6.11 -22.60 -0.51
C LYS A 477 -6.96 -23.08 0.68
N PHE A 478 -7.79 -22.18 1.20
CA PHE A 478 -8.78 -22.47 2.23
C PHE A 478 -10.18 -21.99 1.76
N PRO A 479 -11.24 -22.81 1.89
CA PRO A 479 -11.26 -24.22 2.29
C PRO A 479 -10.69 -25.15 1.20
N THR A 480 -10.39 -26.41 1.53
CA THR A 480 -9.68 -27.36 0.64
C THR A 480 -10.52 -27.89 -0.53
N ASN A 481 -11.80 -27.53 -0.61
CA ASN A 481 -12.75 -28.05 -1.61
C ASN A 481 -13.06 -26.96 -2.66
N GLU A 482 -13.92 -27.28 -3.64
CA GLU A 482 -14.34 -26.46 -4.81
C GLU A 482 -15.04 -25.13 -4.47
N ALA A 483 -14.63 -24.45 -3.41
CA ALA A 483 -15.07 -23.10 -3.14
C ALA A 483 -14.55 -22.16 -4.24
N THR A 484 -15.48 -21.37 -4.77
CA THR A 484 -15.25 -20.25 -5.70
C THR A 484 -14.56 -19.07 -5.02
N PHE A 485 -14.67 -18.98 -3.69
CA PHE A 485 -14.01 -18.00 -2.86
C PHE A 485 -13.03 -18.69 -1.90
N GLY A 486 -11.85 -18.11 -1.71
CA GLY A 486 -10.88 -18.70 -0.78
C GLY A 486 -9.84 -17.73 -0.26
N VAL A 487 -9.28 -18.08 0.89
CA VAL A 487 -8.13 -17.38 1.47
C VAL A 487 -6.87 -18.11 1.03
N ILE A 488 -5.89 -17.36 0.52
CA ILE A 488 -4.57 -17.91 0.23
C ILE A 488 -3.52 -17.11 0.97
N ILE A 489 -2.83 -17.82 1.85
CA ILE A 489 -1.68 -17.30 2.57
C ILE A 489 -0.44 -17.70 1.78
N GLY A 490 0.23 -16.70 1.21
CA GLY A 490 1.51 -16.80 0.55
C GLY A 490 2.62 -16.24 1.43
N PHE A 491 3.74 -16.95 1.54
CA PHE A 491 4.96 -16.38 2.12
C PHE A 491 6.07 -16.41 1.08
N LYS A 492 6.77 -15.29 0.94
CA LYS A 492 7.93 -15.11 0.07
C LYS A 492 9.13 -14.70 0.91
N LEU A 493 10.27 -15.30 0.64
CA LEU A 493 11.58 -14.85 1.14
C LEU A 493 12.12 -13.81 0.15
N LEU A 494 12.29 -12.56 0.58
CA LEU A 494 12.83 -11.48 -0.25
C LEU A 494 14.36 -11.44 -0.19
N SER A 495 14.94 -11.69 0.99
CA SER A 495 16.39 -11.82 1.19
C SER A 495 16.68 -12.72 2.40
N GLY A 496 17.82 -13.42 2.37
CA GLY A 496 18.26 -14.37 3.40
C GLY A 496 18.16 -15.83 2.94
N SER A 497 18.93 -16.72 3.58
CA SER A 497 18.89 -18.15 3.23
C SER A 497 17.73 -18.86 3.92
N THR A 498 17.28 -20.00 3.37
CA THR A 498 16.35 -20.89 4.09
C THR A 498 16.93 -21.40 5.39
N THR A 499 18.26 -21.38 5.55
CA THR A 499 18.93 -21.64 6.83
C THR A 499 18.65 -20.51 7.82
N SER A 500 18.64 -19.25 7.39
CA SER A 500 18.27 -18.10 8.24
C SER A 500 16.78 -18.14 8.62
N LEU A 501 15.90 -18.50 7.68
CA LEU A 501 14.48 -18.72 7.99
C LEU A 501 14.31 -19.91 8.96
N LYS A 502 15.01 -21.02 8.75
CA LYS A 502 15.00 -22.19 9.64
C LYS A 502 15.51 -21.83 11.04
N THR A 503 16.56 -21.01 11.12
CA THR A 503 17.13 -20.50 12.37
C THR A 503 16.11 -19.64 13.11
N LEU A 504 15.42 -18.74 12.39
CA LEU A 504 14.32 -17.94 12.93
C LEU A 504 13.16 -18.81 13.43
N LEU A 505 12.68 -19.76 12.61
CA LEU A 505 11.60 -20.68 12.97
C LEU A 505 11.99 -21.59 14.15
N SER A 506 13.29 -21.81 14.36
CA SER A 506 13.85 -22.52 15.51
C SER A 506 14.08 -21.62 16.73
N SER A 507 13.52 -20.40 16.74
CA SER A 507 13.66 -19.40 17.82
C SER A 507 15.12 -18.97 18.10
N LYS A 508 15.99 -19.03 17.10
CA LYS A 508 17.38 -18.52 17.17
C LYS A 508 17.49 -17.21 16.39
N GLU A 509 18.36 -16.31 16.85
CA GLU A 509 18.61 -15.03 16.16
C GLU A 509 19.27 -15.28 14.80
N PRO A 510 18.73 -14.72 13.70
CA PRO A 510 19.35 -14.83 12.40
C PRO A 510 20.65 -13.99 12.37
N THR A 511 21.71 -14.54 11.78
CA THR A 511 23.03 -13.89 11.66
C THR A 511 23.12 -12.88 10.51
N VAL A 512 22.09 -12.80 9.67
CA VAL A 512 21.99 -11.96 8.46
C VAL A 512 20.60 -11.34 8.38
N ASP A 513 20.52 -10.16 7.76
CA ASP A 513 19.27 -9.47 7.52
C ASP A 513 18.32 -10.35 6.69
N LEU A 514 17.24 -10.79 7.33
CA LEU A 514 16.20 -11.62 6.75
C LEU A 514 15.01 -10.72 6.40
N LYS A 515 14.74 -10.53 5.11
CA LYS A 515 13.55 -9.83 4.64
C LYS A 515 12.56 -10.88 4.15
N THR A 516 11.44 -11.04 4.84
CA THR A 516 10.33 -11.90 4.40
C THR A 516 9.16 -11.02 4.02
N SER A 517 8.48 -11.33 2.92
CA SER A 517 7.17 -10.75 2.62
C SER A 517 6.09 -11.80 2.79
N VAL A 518 5.10 -11.48 3.61
CA VAL A 518 3.86 -12.24 3.72
C VAL A 518 2.85 -11.59 2.80
N GLY A 519 2.28 -12.34 1.87
CA GLY A 519 1.16 -11.90 1.04
C GLY A 519 -0.06 -12.73 1.40
N LEU A 520 -1.07 -12.11 1.97
CA LEU A 520 -2.39 -12.69 2.12
C LEU A 520 -3.24 -12.18 0.95
N THR A 521 -3.68 -13.08 0.08
CA THR A 521 -4.66 -12.74 -0.95
C THR A 521 -5.98 -13.36 -0.57
N ILE A 522 -7.00 -12.53 -0.41
CA ILE A 522 -8.38 -12.96 -0.21
C ILE A 522 -9.15 -12.58 -1.47
N GLY A 523 -9.76 -13.57 -2.13
CA GLY A 523 -10.19 -13.37 -3.50
C GLY A 523 -11.04 -14.48 -4.09
N TYR A 524 -11.55 -14.20 -5.29
CA TYR A 524 -12.08 -15.22 -6.17
C TYR A 524 -10.94 -16.17 -6.55
N VAL A 525 -11.12 -17.46 -6.26
CA VAL A 525 -10.19 -18.52 -6.63
C VAL A 525 -11.00 -19.59 -7.34
N PRO A 526 -10.90 -19.71 -8.68
CA PRO A 526 -11.70 -20.67 -9.44
C PRO A 526 -11.48 -22.11 -8.95
N GLN A 527 -12.43 -23.00 -9.27
CA GLN A 527 -12.57 -24.38 -8.78
C GLN A 527 -11.44 -25.33 -9.22
N LEU A 528 -10.19 -24.99 -8.91
CA LEU A 528 -9.05 -25.87 -9.09
C LEU A 528 -8.74 -26.53 -7.75
N ALA A 529 -8.57 -27.85 -7.78
CA ALA A 529 -8.35 -28.70 -6.60
C ALA A 529 -6.97 -28.49 -5.93
N SER A 530 -6.20 -27.50 -6.38
CA SER A 530 -4.83 -27.22 -5.94
C SER A 530 -4.63 -25.72 -5.75
N PHE A 531 -3.45 -25.29 -5.28
CA PHE A 531 -3.13 -23.87 -5.11
C PHE A 531 -2.98 -23.11 -6.46
N VAL A 532 -3.18 -23.80 -7.59
CA VAL A 532 -3.06 -23.29 -8.97
C VAL A 532 -4.30 -22.50 -9.37
N GLY A 533 -4.11 -21.41 -10.09
CA GLY A 533 -5.20 -20.61 -10.64
C GLY A 533 -4.92 -19.12 -10.59
N VAL A 534 -5.65 -18.38 -11.41
CA VAL A 534 -5.73 -16.92 -11.34
C VAL A 534 -6.62 -16.51 -10.18
N ARG A 535 -6.31 -15.35 -9.61
CA ARG A 535 -6.88 -14.82 -8.40
C ARG A 535 -7.06 -13.33 -8.62
N ALA A 536 -8.27 -12.86 -8.48
CA ALA A 536 -8.55 -11.44 -8.34
C ALA A 536 -8.99 -11.23 -6.89
N GLY A 537 -8.38 -10.27 -6.22
CA GLY A 537 -8.74 -9.99 -4.85
C GLY A 537 -7.91 -8.89 -4.21
N VAL A 538 -8.18 -8.68 -2.94
CA VAL A 538 -7.34 -7.78 -2.17
C VAL A 538 -6.13 -8.56 -1.67
N SER A 539 -4.97 -7.96 -1.91
CA SER A 539 -3.71 -8.43 -1.37
C SER A 539 -3.32 -7.59 -0.16
N VAL A 540 -3.26 -8.22 1.00
CA VAL A 540 -2.57 -7.69 2.18
C VAL A 540 -1.15 -8.22 2.11
N GLY A 541 -0.24 -7.41 1.59
CA GLY A 541 1.18 -7.63 1.69
C GLY A 541 1.72 -7.13 3.02
N GLY A 542 2.76 -7.74 3.56
CA GLY A 542 3.55 -7.14 4.60
C GLY A 542 4.99 -7.60 4.47
N THR A 543 5.95 -6.70 4.58
CA THR A 543 7.36 -7.06 4.57
C THR A 543 7.92 -6.95 5.97
N LEU A 544 8.34 -8.08 6.52
CA LEU A 544 9.09 -8.15 7.76
C LEU A 544 10.59 -8.20 7.45
N ALA A 545 11.30 -7.13 7.74
CA ALA A 545 12.76 -7.08 7.74
C ALA A 545 13.27 -7.30 9.17
N LEU A 546 14.01 -8.39 9.36
CA LEU A 546 14.64 -8.79 10.61
C LEU A 546 16.16 -8.68 10.45
N GLY A 547 16.77 -7.74 11.15
CA GLY A 547 18.21 -7.58 11.24
C GLY A 547 18.70 -7.56 12.69
N PRO A 548 20.01 -7.69 12.95
CA PRO A 548 20.59 -7.73 14.30
C PRO A 548 20.24 -6.51 15.18
N LYS A 549 19.80 -5.40 14.56
CA LYS A 549 19.45 -4.14 15.24
C LYS A 549 18.15 -3.50 14.76
N LYS A 550 17.39 -4.13 13.85
CA LYS A 550 16.18 -3.55 13.24
C LYS A 550 15.12 -4.63 13.00
N VAL A 551 13.93 -4.46 13.57
CA VAL A 551 12.73 -5.23 13.21
C VAL A 551 11.75 -4.23 12.61
N LYS A 552 11.71 -4.16 11.28
CA LYS A 552 10.82 -3.27 10.52
C LYS A 552 9.75 -4.14 9.86
N MET A 553 8.48 -3.88 10.16
CA MET A 553 7.37 -4.48 9.43
C MET A 553 6.68 -3.39 8.63
N SER A 554 6.68 -3.50 7.32
CA SER A 554 5.72 -2.76 6.51
C SER A 554 4.48 -3.63 6.30
N VAL A 555 3.31 -3.02 6.32
CA VAL A 555 2.04 -3.60 5.89
C VAL A 555 1.59 -2.77 4.70
N SER A 556 1.28 -3.43 3.60
CA SER A 556 0.77 -2.82 2.39
C SER A 556 -0.57 -3.46 2.04
N LEU A 557 -1.60 -2.65 1.87
CA LEU A 557 -2.88 -3.10 1.33
C LEU A 557 -2.96 -2.64 -0.12
N GLY A 558 -3.07 -3.59 -1.03
CA GLY A 558 -3.15 -3.32 -2.46
C GLY A 558 -4.25 -4.14 -3.10
N LEU A 559 -4.93 -3.53 -4.08
CA LEU A 559 -5.73 -4.27 -5.02
C LEU A 559 -4.78 -4.91 -6.02
N GLY A 560 -4.93 -6.21 -6.23
CA GLY A 560 -3.96 -6.92 -7.04
C GLY A 560 -4.56 -8.17 -7.64
N MET A 561 -4.16 -8.41 -8.87
CA MET A 561 -4.43 -9.68 -9.51
C MET A 561 -3.19 -10.54 -9.40
N SER A 562 -3.37 -11.78 -8.97
CA SER A 562 -2.28 -12.75 -8.91
C SER A 562 -2.65 -14.05 -9.60
N ALA A 563 -1.69 -14.73 -10.17
CA ALA A 563 -1.87 -16.04 -10.76
C ALA A 563 -0.81 -16.97 -10.20
N ALA A 564 -1.22 -18.13 -9.72
CA ALA A 564 -0.33 -19.12 -9.15
C ALA A 564 -0.29 -20.40 -9.99
N THR A 565 0.89 -21.02 -10.06
CA THR A 565 1.17 -22.19 -10.89
C THR A 565 1.70 -23.36 -10.07
N GLY A 566 1.21 -24.56 -10.38
CA GLY A 566 1.37 -25.78 -9.57
C GLY A 566 2.76 -26.36 -9.56
N ALA A 567 3.50 -26.08 -10.63
CA ALA A 567 4.83 -26.61 -10.86
C ALA A 567 5.75 -25.44 -11.16
N VAL A 568 6.53 -25.04 -10.16
CA VAL A 568 7.73 -24.25 -10.38
C VAL A 568 8.93 -25.03 -9.92
N HIS A 569 10.05 -24.74 -10.56
CA HIS A 569 11.33 -25.26 -10.18
C HIS A 569 11.58 -24.99 -8.68
N PRO A 570 12.03 -25.98 -7.87
CA PRO A 570 12.24 -25.83 -6.42
C PRO A 570 13.12 -24.63 -6.04
N SER A 571 14.00 -24.20 -6.94
CA SER A 571 14.85 -23.02 -6.75
C SER A 571 14.06 -21.71 -6.59
N LEU A 572 12.87 -21.58 -7.20
CA LEU A 572 12.05 -20.36 -7.09
C LEU A 572 11.54 -20.11 -5.66
N CYS A 573 11.27 -21.17 -4.90
CA CYS A 573 10.85 -21.06 -3.50
C CYS A 573 12.04 -21.07 -2.52
N GLY A 574 13.25 -21.36 -3.01
CA GLY A 574 14.46 -21.47 -2.20
C GLY A 574 14.47 -22.63 -1.20
N GLY A 575 13.53 -23.58 -1.27
CA GLY A 575 13.30 -24.61 -0.25
C GLY A 575 12.58 -25.88 -0.77
N PRO A 576 12.12 -26.77 0.13
CA PRO A 576 11.46 -28.01 -0.27
C PRO A 576 10.13 -27.75 -0.99
N GLN A 577 9.66 -28.69 -1.81
CA GLN A 577 8.37 -28.56 -2.52
C GLN A 577 7.16 -28.40 -1.59
N LYS A 578 7.24 -28.85 -0.34
CA LYS A 578 6.20 -28.66 0.67
C LYS A 578 6.83 -28.24 1.99
N ILE A 579 6.20 -27.26 2.65
CA ILE A 579 6.47 -26.90 4.04
C ILE A 579 5.17 -27.16 4.81
N GLY A 580 5.10 -28.31 5.48
CA GLY A 580 3.88 -28.77 6.14
C GLY A 580 2.72 -28.93 5.15
N ILE A 581 1.68 -28.12 5.33
CA ILE A 581 0.48 -28.10 4.48
C ILE A 581 0.58 -27.15 3.27
N PHE A 582 1.64 -26.36 3.19
CA PHE A 582 1.86 -25.40 2.11
C PHE A 582 2.68 -26.03 1.00
N SER A 583 2.23 -25.89 -0.23
CA SER A 583 2.99 -26.31 -1.41
C SER A 583 3.74 -25.12 -1.99
N CYS A 584 4.98 -25.35 -2.39
CA CYS A 584 5.76 -24.41 -3.18
C CYS A 584 5.10 -24.26 -4.56
N GLY A 585 4.94 -23.02 -4.97
CA GLY A 585 4.25 -22.62 -6.17
C GLY A 585 4.83 -21.39 -6.80
N GLY A 586 4.68 -21.27 -8.12
CA GLY A 586 4.93 -20.00 -8.78
C GLY A 586 3.76 -19.11 -8.44
N SER A 587 4.02 -17.85 -8.16
CA SER A 587 3.00 -16.81 -8.19
C SER A 587 3.51 -15.59 -8.94
N VAL A 588 2.70 -15.06 -9.85
CA VAL A 588 2.91 -13.73 -10.40
C VAL A 588 1.79 -12.85 -9.92
N ALA A 589 2.15 -11.70 -9.39
CA ALA A 589 1.20 -10.70 -8.95
C ALA A 589 1.51 -9.38 -9.66
N ALA A 590 0.47 -8.75 -10.19
CA ALA A 590 0.48 -7.32 -10.48
C ALA A 590 -0.47 -6.67 -9.48
N SER A 591 0.08 -5.80 -8.63
CA SER A 591 -0.69 -5.13 -7.59
C SER A 591 -0.51 -3.63 -7.69
N PHE A 592 -1.62 -2.93 -7.65
CA PHE A 592 -1.67 -1.51 -7.35
C PHE A 592 -1.86 -1.35 -5.85
N THR A 593 -0.78 -0.99 -5.17
CA THR A 593 -0.82 -0.73 -3.73
C THR A 593 -1.47 0.62 -3.52
N LEU A 594 -2.61 0.62 -2.84
CA LEU A 594 -3.30 1.85 -2.45
C LEU A 594 -2.79 2.33 -1.09
N PHE A 595 -2.41 1.39 -0.21
CA PHE A 595 -2.02 1.69 1.16
C PHE A 595 -0.72 1.06 1.59
N CYS A 596 0.09 1.82 2.32
CA CYS A 596 1.25 1.32 3.03
C CYS A 596 1.33 1.94 4.42
N LYS A 597 1.66 1.12 5.41
CA LYS A 597 1.99 1.53 6.76
C LYS A 597 3.27 0.84 7.21
N GLU A 598 4.20 1.59 7.76
CA GLU A 598 5.39 1.02 8.40
C GLU A 598 5.21 0.99 9.92
N ILE A 599 5.58 -0.13 10.53
CA ILE A 599 5.50 -0.36 11.98
C ILE A 599 6.88 -0.85 12.44
N ASN A 600 7.49 -0.16 13.40
CA ASN A 600 8.74 -0.59 14.02
C ASN A 600 8.45 -1.20 15.41
N PHE A 601 8.70 -2.49 15.55
CA PHE A 601 8.37 -3.23 16.77
C PHE A 601 9.38 -3.04 17.91
N LEU A 602 10.62 -2.63 17.61
CA LEU A 602 11.68 -2.56 18.64
C LEU A 602 11.52 -1.35 19.56
N ASN A 603 11.00 -0.24 19.03
CA ASN A 603 10.76 0.99 19.77
C ASN A 603 9.26 1.23 20.03
N GLY A 604 8.37 0.31 19.60
CA GLY A 604 6.91 0.51 19.67
C GLY A 604 6.42 1.69 18.83
N ASP A 605 7.27 2.17 17.93
CA ASP A 605 7.05 3.34 17.11
C ASP A 605 6.25 2.88 15.90
N ASN A 606 4.93 3.09 15.97
CA ASN A 606 4.00 2.90 14.86
C ASN A 606 4.10 4.04 13.84
N GLY A 607 5.14 4.87 13.93
CA GLY A 607 5.26 6.12 13.21
C GLY A 607 4.60 7.27 13.96
N ALA A 608 3.80 7.09 15.02
CA ALA A 608 3.38 8.22 15.85
C ALA A 608 4.58 8.68 16.68
N ALA A 609 4.97 9.96 16.55
CA ALA A 609 5.78 10.57 17.58
C ALA A 609 5.09 10.29 18.92
N LEU A 610 5.76 9.54 19.80
CA LEU A 610 5.42 9.44 21.22
C LEU A 610 5.71 10.82 21.85
N ASP A 611 4.99 11.83 21.39
CA ASP A 611 4.54 12.90 22.24
C ASP A 611 3.80 12.22 23.38
N ASP A 612 4.26 12.48 24.61
CA ASP A 612 3.59 11.99 25.81
C ASP A 612 2.07 12.21 25.60
N PRO A 613 1.24 11.15 25.56
CA PRO A 613 -0.18 11.25 25.23
C PRO A 613 -0.95 12.13 26.23
N CYS A 614 -0.30 12.50 27.34
CA CYS A 614 -0.82 13.33 28.40
C CYS A 614 -0.28 14.76 28.37
N ALA A 615 0.65 15.06 27.46
CA ALA A 615 1.15 16.40 27.23
C ALA A 615 0.13 17.23 26.43
N THR A 616 -0.48 18.20 27.11
CA THR A 616 -1.14 19.33 26.45
C THR A 616 -0.07 20.28 25.92
N GLY A 617 -0.03 20.50 24.61
CA GLY A 617 0.91 21.43 24.00
C GLY A 617 0.60 22.89 24.33
N SER A 618 1.66 23.72 24.42
CA SER A 618 1.61 25.19 24.55
C SER A 618 1.12 25.76 25.88
N LYS A 619 1.15 24.97 26.96
CA LYS A 619 0.90 25.43 28.33
C LYS A 619 2.09 25.08 29.22
N VAL A 620 2.27 25.83 30.30
CA VAL A 620 3.22 25.60 31.40
C VAL A 620 2.44 25.72 32.70
N TYR A 621 2.67 24.83 33.64
CA TYR A 621 2.13 24.98 34.99
C TYR A 621 3.06 25.88 35.82
N VAL A 622 2.49 26.89 36.46
CA VAL A 622 3.22 27.86 37.29
C VAL A 622 2.70 27.77 38.70
N GLN A 623 3.62 27.63 39.65
CA GLN A 623 3.32 27.48 41.07
C GLN A 623 2.76 28.79 41.65
N ASN A 624 1.70 28.71 42.45
CA ASN A 624 0.99 29.89 42.93
C ASN A 624 1.55 30.36 44.29
N HIS A 625 2.69 31.06 44.28
CA HIS A 625 3.27 31.60 45.50
C HIS A 625 2.64 32.93 45.91
N ARG A 626 1.55 32.87 46.68
CA ARG A 626 0.78 34.05 47.15
C ARG A 626 1.53 35.08 48.03
N ARG A 627 2.83 34.91 48.36
CA ARG A 627 3.51 35.80 49.33
C ARG A 627 4.97 36.21 49.02
N ARG A 628 5.55 35.91 47.86
CA ARG A 628 6.91 36.40 47.53
C ARG A 628 6.98 36.86 46.06
N ARG A 629 7.55 38.05 45.83
CA ARG A 629 7.66 38.74 44.52
C ARG A 629 8.56 38.03 43.47
N ARG A 630 8.75 36.71 43.55
CA ARG A 630 9.58 35.93 42.61
C ARG A 630 8.83 34.66 42.22
N TRP A 631 8.41 34.60 40.96
CA TRP A 631 7.77 33.42 40.36
C TRP A 631 8.77 32.27 40.31
N HIS A 632 8.53 31.20 41.06
CA HIS A 632 9.26 29.95 40.95
C HIS A 632 8.38 28.93 40.23
N TYR A 633 8.91 28.30 39.18
CA TYR A 633 8.21 27.27 38.40
C TYR A 633 8.26 25.88 39.07
N ASP A 634 8.88 25.79 40.24
CA ASP A 634 9.31 24.56 40.90
C ASP A 634 8.52 24.28 42.18
N MET A 635 8.09 23.04 42.36
CA MET A 635 7.62 22.53 43.64
C MET A 635 8.74 22.63 44.69
N PRO A 636 8.43 22.93 45.98
CA PRO A 636 9.45 22.98 47.03
C PRO A 636 10.34 21.74 47.07
N GLY A 637 11.66 21.95 46.99
CA GLY A 637 12.66 20.87 46.96
C GLY A 637 12.83 20.16 45.62
N GLN A 638 12.17 20.62 44.55
CA GLN A 638 12.29 20.05 43.20
C GLN A 638 12.76 21.11 42.21
N SER A 639 14.06 21.35 42.14
CA SER A 639 14.63 22.21 41.09
C SER A 639 14.43 21.63 39.70
N ARG A 640 14.50 22.51 38.69
CA ARG A 640 14.60 22.14 37.27
C ARG A 640 15.64 21.05 37.05
N THR A 641 15.28 19.97 36.37
CA THR A 641 16.24 18.99 35.82
C THR A 641 16.32 19.13 34.30
N VAL A 642 17.29 18.45 33.71
CA VAL A 642 17.36 18.24 32.26
C VAL A 642 17.03 16.79 32.00
N GLU A 643 15.98 16.56 31.22
CA GLU A 643 15.54 15.24 30.77
C GLU A 643 15.65 15.17 29.25
N GLU A 644 15.91 14.00 28.69
CA GLU A 644 16.03 13.86 27.24
C GLU A 644 14.66 13.95 26.53
N LYS A 645 13.58 13.57 27.23
CA LYS A 645 12.21 13.48 26.70
C LYS A 645 11.18 13.91 27.75
N ALA A 646 10.05 14.43 27.29
CA ALA A 646 8.92 14.82 28.16
C ALA A 646 8.39 13.65 29.02
N GLU A 647 8.44 12.42 28.49
CA GLU A 647 8.07 11.20 29.20
C GLU A 647 8.89 10.98 30.48
N TYR A 648 10.20 11.26 30.44
CA TYR A 648 11.05 11.15 31.64
C TYR A 648 10.68 12.21 32.69
N CYS A 649 10.26 13.40 32.25
CA CYS A 649 9.74 14.43 33.15
C CYS A 649 8.42 14.00 33.82
N ARG A 650 7.53 13.32 33.08
CA ARG A 650 6.30 12.69 33.62
C ARG A 650 6.63 11.60 34.64
N GLU A 651 7.52 10.68 34.30
CA GLU A 651 7.93 9.60 35.22
C GLU A 651 8.55 10.14 36.51
N ARG A 652 9.36 11.19 36.38
CA ARG A 652 9.91 11.91 37.53
C ARG A 652 8.79 12.50 38.38
N CYS A 653 7.79 13.14 37.77
CA CYS A 653 6.61 13.64 38.48
C CYS A 653 5.89 12.52 39.23
N ASN A 654 5.68 11.36 38.60
CA ASN A 654 5.00 10.22 39.20
C ASN A 654 5.73 9.65 40.44
N LYS A 655 7.07 9.73 40.45
CA LYS A 655 7.91 9.28 41.58
C LYS A 655 7.96 10.30 42.73
N VAL A 656 7.59 11.55 42.49
CA VAL A 656 7.72 12.64 43.46
C VAL A 656 6.39 12.88 44.17
N LYS A 657 6.37 12.61 45.49
CA LYS A 657 5.18 12.80 46.33
C LYS A 657 4.69 14.25 46.25
N GLY A 658 3.43 14.42 45.88
CA GLY A 658 2.77 15.74 45.77
C GLY A 658 2.88 16.39 44.39
N CYS A 659 3.63 15.82 43.45
CA CYS A 659 3.62 16.29 42.06
C CYS A 659 2.25 16.01 41.44
N LYS A 660 1.69 17.03 40.79
CA LYS A 660 0.40 16.95 40.08
C LYS A 660 0.52 17.30 38.62
N HIS A 661 1.53 18.07 38.24
CA HIS A 661 1.80 18.42 36.86
C HIS A 661 3.31 18.48 36.62
N TYR A 662 3.71 18.30 35.37
CA TYR A 662 5.08 18.57 34.93
C TYR A 662 5.05 19.52 33.72
N SER A 663 6.14 20.24 33.50
CA SER A 663 6.39 21.05 32.31
C SER A 663 7.74 20.69 31.71
N TYR A 664 7.79 20.45 30.41
CA TYR A 664 8.98 20.06 29.66
C TYR A 664 9.23 21.02 28.47
N TRP A 665 10.47 21.44 28.25
CA TRP A 665 10.87 22.34 27.18
C TRP A 665 11.83 21.68 26.18
N LYS A 666 11.94 22.25 24.98
CA LYS A 666 12.85 21.76 23.92
C LYS A 666 14.34 21.77 24.31
N ASP A 667 14.72 22.55 25.31
CA ASP A 667 16.09 22.58 25.84
C ASP A 667 16.35 21.45 26.85
N GLY A 668 15.44 20.48 26.96
CA GLY A 668 15.48 19.39 27.93
C GLY A 668 15.00 19.79 29.32
N GLY A 669 14.65 21.07 29.56
CA GLY A 669 14.21 21.51 30.87
C GLY A 669 12.97 20.76 31.36
N CYS A 670 13.01 20.25 32.58
CA CYS A 670 11.90 19.59 33.25
C CYS A 670 11.62 20.26 34.61
N HIS A 671 10.39 20.76 34.77
CA HIS A 671 9.90 21.35 36.00
C HIS A 671 8.73 20.54 36.55
N LEU A 672 8.71 20.29 37.86
CA LEU A 672 7.63 19.59 38.55
C LEU A 672 6.78 20.59 39.34
N GLN A 673 5.46 20.46 39.24
CA GLN A 673 4.49 21.34 39.89
C GLN A 673 3.50 20.53 40.75
N ASN A 674 3.01 21.15 41.84
CA ASN A 674 2.03 20.51 42.71
C ASN A 674 0.59 20.97 42.41
N TRP A 675 -0.34 20.65 43.31
CA TRP A 675 -1.77 20.94 43.15
C TRP A 675 -2.13 22.43 43.12
N ASP A 676 -1.29 23.34 43.63
CA ASP A 676 -1.59 24.78 43.66
C ASP A 676 -1.29 25.51 42.34
N SER A 677 -0.66 24.82 41.39
CA SER A 677 -0.20 25.42 40.13
C SER A 677 -1.35 25.79 39.19
N HIS A 678 -1.21 26.89 38.45
CA HIS A 678 -2.13 27.29 37.38
C HIS A 678 -1.45 27.20 36.00
N THR A 679 -2.25 27.09 34.94
CA THR A 679 -1.71 27.03 33.58
C THR A 679 -1.45 28.43 33.00
N GLU A 680 -0.31 28.60 32.36
CA GLU A 680 0.06 29.77 31.56
C GLU A 680 0.42 29.33 30.14
N LYS A 681 0.04 30.12 29.13
CA LYS A 681 0.44 29.82 27.74
C LYS A 681 1.91 30.16 27.55
N LYS A 682 2.72 29.18 27.18
CA LYS A 682 4.10 29.38 26.72
C LYS A 682 4.36 28.54 25.48
N ASN A 683 4.96 29.18 24.47
CA ASN A 683 5.36 28.49 23.25
C ASN A 683 6.46 27.46 23.57
N ASN A 684 6.43 26.31 22.89
CA ASN A 684 7.45 25.25 22.96
C ASN A 684 7.55 24.49 24.30
N ALA A 685 6.51 24.50 25.13
CA ALA A 685 6.42 23.65 26.31
C ALA A 685 5.37 22.54 26.15
N LYS A 686 5.69 21.36 26.69
CA LYS A 686 4.81 20.20 26.83
C LYS A 686 4.46 20.04 28.32
N THR A 687 3.18 19.94 28.66
CA THR A 687 2.74 19.81 30.06
C THR A 687 1.68 18.75 30.26
N GLY A 688 1.78 17.97 31.33
CA GLY A 688 0.79 16.93 31.63
C GLY A 688 0.72 16.52 33.10
N PRO A 689 -0.28 15.70 33.49
CA PRO A 689 -0.35 15.06 34.80
C PRO A 689 0.72 13.95 34.98
N PRO A 690 1.04 13.51 36.21
CA PRO A 690 2.01 12.44 36.50
C PRO A 690 1.61 11.07 35.94
N THR A 691 0.31 10.81 35.85
CA THR A 691 -0.25 9.55 35.38
C THR A 691 -1.19 9.83 34.23
N CYS A 692 -0.99 9.12 33.13
CA CYS A 692 -1.92 9.12 32.03
C CYS A 692 -3.21 8.41 32.43
N CYS A 693 -4.31 9.14 32.54
CA CYS A 693 -5.62 8.49 32.52
C CYS A 693 -5.79 7.89 31.12
N ALA A 694 -5.85 6.56 31.03
CA ALA A 694 -6.47 5.93 29.87
C ALA A 694 -7.88 6.52 29.78
N VAL A 695 -8.12 7.40 28.80
CA VAL A 695 -9.40 8.06 28.63
C VAL A 695 -10.39 7.03 28.08
N GLY A 696 -10.93 6.19 28.95
CA GLY A 696 -12.32 5.77 28.78
C GLY A 696 -13.15 7.04 28.91
N ARG A 697 -13.83 7.43 27.84
CA ARG A 697 -14.70 8.62 27.82
C ARG A 697 -15.78 8.47 28.90
N THR A 698 -15.52 8.98 30.08
CA THR A 698 -16.56 9.43 31.00
C THR A 698 -16.30 10.89 31.30
N ARG A 699 -17.31 11.68 30.96
CA ARG A 699 -17.36 13.14 31.05
C ARG A 699 -17.21 13.55 32.51
N TRP A 700 -16.06 14.08 32.90
CA TRP A 700 -15.93 14.80 34.17
C TRP A 700 -16.59 16.17 34.03
N GLU A 701 -17.86 16.28 34.40
CA GLU A 701 -18.45 17.58 34.73
C GLU A 701 -17.86 18.07 36.04
N TYR A 702 -17.03 19.11 35.97
CA TYR A 702 -16.69 19.92 37.14
C TYR A 702 -17.90 20.78 37.50
N PRO A 703 -18.41 20.74 38.75
CA PRO A 703 -19.45 21.66 39.18
C PRO A 703 -18.85 23.05 39.32
N GLN A 704 -19.24 23.97 38.45
CA GLN A 704 -18.97 25.39 38.65
C GLN A 704 -19.90 25.94 39.74
N GLY A 705 -19.31 26.49 40.81
CA GLY A 705 -19.96 27.53 41.60
C GLY A 705 -20.19 27.22 43.08
N HIS A 706 -19.14 27.38 43.89
CA HIS A 706 -19.33 27.71 45.31
C HIS A 706 -18.88 29.14 45.59
N ARG A 707 -19.84 30.07 45.50
CA ARG A 707 -19.81 31.32 46.27
C ARG A 707 -20.04 30.97 47.75
N ARG A 708 -19.27 31.64 48.61
CA ARG A 708 -19.31 31.62 50.09
C ARG A 708 -20.70 31.31 50.66
N ARG A 709 -20.82 30.25 51.47
CA ARG A 709 -21.87 30.12 52.48
C ARG A 709 -21.24 29.81 53.84
N ARG A 710 -21.76 30.50 54.86
CA ARG A 710 -21.54 30.21 56.28
C ARG A 710 -21.99 28.77 56.56
N ILE A 711 -21.31 28.12 57.48
CA ILE A 711 -21.72 26.84 58.06
C ILE A 711 -23.10 27.07 58.69
N LEU A 712 -24.12 26.39 58.16
CA LEU A 712 -25.43 26.24 58.78
C LEU A 712 -25.49 24.80 59.28
N ASP A 713 -25.71 24.63 60.57
CA ASP A 713 -26.03 23.32 61.16
C ASP A 713 -27.33 22.78 60.54
N MET A 714 -27.44 21.46 60.35
CA MET A 714 -28.64 20.83 59.80
C MET A 714 -29.81 20.96 60.79
N SER A 715 -30.99 21.31 60.27
CA SER A 715 -32.22 21.38 61.06
C SER A 715 -32.56 20.02 61.67
N GLY A 716 -32.58 19.92 63.00
CA GLY A 716 -33.02 18.74 63.74
C GLY A 716 -31.93 17.92 64.42
N GLN A 717 -30.65 18.29 64.31
CA GLN A 717 -29.57 17.70 65.10
C GLN A 717 -28.86 18.79 65.89
N GLY A 718 -29.10 18.83 67.21
CA GLY A 718 -28.26 19.62 68.11
C GLY A 718 -26.84 19.04 68.16
N ARG A 719 -25.84 19.88 68.38
CA ARG A 719 -24.45 19.43 68.58
C ARG A 719 -24.40 18.41 69.72
N SER A 720 -23.85 17.22 69.47
CA SER A 720 -23.44 16.33 70.57
C SER A 720 -22.29 17.01 71.33
N SER A 721 -22.27 16.82 72.64
CA SER A 721 -21.26 17.39 73.55
C SER A 721 -20.28 16.31 74.00
N GLU A 722 -19.83 15.48 73.06
CA GLU A 722 -18.86 14.44 73.34
C GLU A 722 -17.44 15.03 73.28
N ASN A 723 -16.66 14.76 74.33
CA ASN A 723 -15.38 15.42 74.57
C ASN A 723 -14.18 14.66 73.99
N THR A 724 -14.42 13.58 73.21
CA THR A 724 -13.35 12.82 72.56
C THR A 724 -13.68 12.54 71.09
N LEU A 725 -12.63 12.44 70.26
CA LEU A 725 -12.74 12.24 68.81
C LEU A 725 -13.23 10.83 68.43
N GLU A 726 -13.19 9.88 69.37
CA GLU A 726 -13.62 8.50 69.14
C GLU A 726 -15.12 8.29 69.43
N ASP A 727 -15.73 9.21 70.19
CA ASP A 727 -17.18 9.21 70.48
C ASP A 727 -18.00 10.05 69.48
N CYS A 728 -17.37 10.98 68.74
CA CYS A 728 -17.98 11.83 67.72
C CYS A 728 -17.85 11.26 66.31
#